data_AF-A0A970QH11-F1
#
_entry.id   AF-A0A970QH11-F1
#
_cell.length_a   1.000
_cell.length_b   1.000
_cell.length_c   1.000
_cell.angle_alpha   90.00
_cell.angle_beta   90.00
_cell.angle_gamma   90.00
#
_symmetry.space_group_name_H-M   'P 1'
#
loop_
_entity.id
_entity.type
_entity.pdbx_description
1 polymer ?
#
loop_
_entity_poly.entity_id
_entity_poly.type
_entity_poly.pdbx_seq_one_letter_code
_entity_poly.pdbx_strand_id
1 'polypeptide(L)'
;MTMRDYSIVIGLSGFFLLALTMVVFAAKEPTCQEYHVAVNGADTNNGSAAEPYRSIGRAAAAAQPGDRIVIHEGCYREWVNPPRGGRSDNERIVYEAAAGALVEIKGSEVVSGWEALGSDTWRVVLPASFFGDFNPFAETIHGDWFDPKGRLHHRGAVYLNGEWLIEAAALEEVLNPLPGGPPWLRQRSQEYLLNVLWFAFQGDADKEDAIDGGTRIAATAYSSKEGTQNAPASEDGTCVGFILNGHWLLYEAVDFASDTRQVEIRTAAAGAGGIIELRLDGPQGELLGTCSVGCTGGWQAWENVTVQIKPTRGIKNLCFVFKTAVPEDDLSHCGLWFAQAEEDHTTIWAQFKGVDPNQACIEVNVRPAVFYPKQPGINYITVRGLTMCHAATQWAPPTAEQIALIGTHWSRGWIIEDNRVSHSICSGISLGKYGDAFDNSSEDTAEGYVETIHRALKRGWKKNKIGHHVVKNNHISHCEQTGIVGSMGAAFSTIVDNDIHDIHVRELFTGAEMAGIKLHGAIDVLIENNHIYRCCRGLWLDWMAQGARVSSNLFHDNTQDLFMEVNHGPYVIDNNFFLSPYALLDMSRGGAFVHNLVLGDIRVGHYDPRLTPYHKPHSTRLAGMHDNPGGDQRYYNNIFVKAAKLSIYDTVKLPTYFGGNVFLEGACPSKQESDALLLNEVSLPFTLQETEEGSYVDYAPMISVLDEIKYPIVTSALLGRAAIPGLPFENRDGTPLAITRDYFDAHRQESDTFPGPIEMISGMPETIQLWPLE
;
A
#
# COMPACT_ATOMS: atom_id res chain seq x y z
N MET A 1 -38.56 82.50 -28.84
CA MET A 1 -37.43 83.11 -29.59
C MET A 1 -37.07 82.13 -30.69
N THR A 2 -37.58 82.40 -31.90
CA THR A 2 -37.10 82.01 -33.26
C THR A 2 -36.40 80.64 -33.47
N MET A 3 -37.01 79.68 -34.20
CA MET A 3 -36.92 79.43 -35.68
C MET A 3 -35.53 78.93 -36.13
N ARG A 4 -35.30 77.85 -36.91
CA ARG A 4 -36.00 77.11 -37.99
C ARG A 4 -35.39 75.69 -38.10
N ASP A 5 -36.18 74.62 -38.17
CA ASP A 5 -36.77 73.93 -39.35
C ASP A 5 -35.78 73.21 -40.29
N TYR A 6 -35.93 71.88 -40.39
CA TYR A 6 -35.91 71.15 -41.68
C TYR A 6 -36.93 69.99 -41.64
N SER A 7 -37.78 69.99 -42.66
CA SER A 7 -38.93 69.13 -42.88
C SER A 7 -38.57 67.68 -43.22
N ILE A 8 -39.36 66.71 -42.75
CA ILE A 8 -39.57 65.43 -43.42
C ILE A 8 -41.07 65.10 -43.39
N VAL A 9 -41.58 64.73 -44.56
CA VAL A 9 -42.99 64.52 -44.89
C VAL A 9 -43.43 63.07 -44.64
N ILE A 10 -44.66 62.94 -44.19
CA ILE A 10 -45.45 61.73 -43.90
C ILE A 10 -45.89 61.03 -45.21
N GLY A 11 -45.92 59.69 -45.21
CA GLY A 11 -46.63 58.89 -46.21
C GLY A 11 -47.20 57.61 -45.58
N LEU A 12 -48.53 57.47 -45.64
CA LEU A 12 -49.32 56.36 -45.11
C LEU A 12 -49.30 55.09 -45.99
N SER A 13 -49.34 53.94 -45.30
CA SER A 13 -49.96 52.65 -45.66
C SER A 13 -49.60 51.97 -46.99
N GLY A 14 -48.92 50.82 -46.90
CA GLY A 14 -48.81 49.82 -47.95
C GLY A 14 -48.45 48.44 -47.36
N PHE A 15 -49.30 47.44 -47.62
CA PHE A 15 -49.07 46.02 -47.34
C PHE A 15 -47.75 45.52 -47.95
N PHE A 16 -46.92 44.80 -47.17
CA PHE A 16 -45.99 43.80 -47.72
C PHE A 16 -45.91 42.58 -46.79
N LEU A 17 -46.20 41.42 -47.38
CA LEU A 17 -46.15 40.09 -46.81
C LEU A 17 -44.67 39.72 -46.57
N LEU A 18 -44.23 39.58 -45.32
CA LEU A 18 -42.92 39.01 -45.01
C LEU A 18 -43.09 37.51 -44.73
N ALA A 19 -42.65 36.67 -45.66
CA ALA A 19 -42.54 35.23 -45.43
C ALA A 19 -41.44 34.98 -44.39
N LEU A 20 -41.82 34.53 -43.19
CA LEU A 20 -40.91 34.10 -42.15
C LEU A 20 -40.58 32.62 -42.38
N THR A 21 -39.41 32.34 -42.97
CA THR A 21 -38.86 30.99 -43.02
C THR A 21 -38.46 30.58 -41.59
N MET A 22 -39.30 29.79 -40.92
CA MET A 22 -38.91 29.09 -39.70
C MET A 22 -37.91 28.00 -40.06
N VAL A 23 -36.63 28.24 -39.78
CA VAL A 23 -35.62 27.18 -39.70
C VAL A 23 -35.85 26.46 -38.38
N VAL A 24 -36.50 25.29 -38.43
CA VAL A 24 -36.60 24.38 -37.30
C VAL A 24 -35.22 23.72 -37.13
N PHE A 25 -34.44 24.17 -36.16
CA PHE A 25 -33.31 23.39 -35.67
C PHE A 25 -33.88 22.22 -34.86
N ALA A 26 -33.94 21.04 -35.47
CA ALA A 26 -34.10 19.81 -34.72
C ALA A 26 -32.85 19.65 -33.83
N ALA A 27 -33.02 19.79 -32.51
CA ALA A 27 -31.99 19.40 -31.57
C ALA A 27 -31.75 17.90 -31.75
N LYS A 28 -30.56 17.53 -32.25
CA LYS A 28 -30.13 16.15 -32.36
C LYS A 28 -30.00 15.63 -30.92
N GLU A 29 -30.78 14.62 -30.53
CA GLU A 29 -30.53 13.93 -29.26
C GLU A 29 -29.08 13.42 -29.27
N PRO A 30 -28.32 13.55 -28.16
CA PRO A 30 -26.97 13.01 -28.09
C PRO A 30 -27.04 11.49 -28.23
N THR A 31 -26.70 11.00 -29.41
CA THR A 31 -26.50 9.58 -29.65
C THR A 31 -25.13 9.20 -29.07
N CYS A 32 -25.12 8.43 -27.98
CA CYS A 32 -23.92 7.74 -27.48
C CYS A 32 -23.37 6.86 -28.62
N GLN A 33 -22.25 7.27 -29.23
CA GLN A 33 -21.61 6.47 -30.28
C GLN A 33 -20.78 5.37 -29.63
N GLU A 34 -20.92 4.16 -30.14
CA GLU A 34 -20.08 3.02 -29.74
C GLU A 34 -19.00 2.80 -30.81
N TYR A 35 -17.75 2.66 -30.36
CA TYR A 35 -16.61 2.29 -31.18
C TYR A 35 -16.07 0.93 -30.73
N HIS A 36 -15.68 0.09 -31.67
CA HIS A 36 -15.09 -1.21 -31.42
C HIS A 36 -13.63 -1.25 -31.82
N VAL A 37 -12.82 -1.93 -30.99
CA VAL A 37 -11.40 -2.16 -31.22
C VAL A 37 -11.14 -3.67 -31.20
N ALA A 38 -10.47 -4.20 -32.20
CA ALA A 38 -10.12 -5.62 -32.28
C ALA A 38 -8.73 -5.81 -32.87
N VAL A 39 -7.98 -6.82 -32.40
CA VAL A 39 -6.61 -7.13 -32.89
C VAL A 39 -6.53 -7.40 -34.40
N ASN A 40 -7.63 -7.88 -35.00
CA ASN A 40 -7.76 -8.13 -36.44
C ASN A 40 -8.43 -6.97 -37.21
N GLY A 41 -8.71 -5.85 -36.55
CA GLY A 41 -9.24 -4.63 -37.16
C GLY A 41 -8.21 -3.83 -37.95
N ALA A 42 -8.61 -2.64 -38.40
CA ALA A 42 -7.72 -1.68 -39.09
C ALA A 42 -8.05 -0.24 -38.69
N ASP A 43 -7.05 0.61 -38.47
CA ASP A 43 -7.26 2.00 -38.04
C ASP A 43 -7.82 2.93 -39.13
N THR A 44 -7.89 2.41 -40.36
CA THR A 44 -8.60 2.99 -41.50
C THR A 44 -10.10 2.69 -41.50
N ASN A 45 -10.55 1.74 -40.68
CA ASN A 45 -11.97 1.40 -40.56
C ASN A 45 -12.76 2.53 -39.89
N ASN A 46 -14.09 2.41 -39.83
CA ASN A 46 -14.96 3.40 -39.19
C ASN A 46 -15.17 3.16 -37.67
N GLY A 47 -14.69 2.04 -37.13
CA GLY A 47 -14.83 1.69 -35.72
C GLY A 47 -16.18 1.09 -35.36
N SER A 48 -17.01 0.71 -36.32
CA SER A 48 -18.23 -0.07 -36.04
C SER A 48 -17.90 -1.51 -35.65
N ALA A 49 -18.87 -2.26 -35.11
CA ALA A 49 -18.67 -3.67 -34.78
C ALA A 49 -18.25 -4.53 -35.99
N ALA A 50 -18.73 -4.18 -37.20
CA ALA A 50 -18.40 -4.88 -38.43
C ALA A 50 -17.03 -4.48 -39.00
N GLU A 51 -16.59 -3.25 -38.75
CA GLU A 51 -15.31 -2.71 -39.21
C GLU A 51 -14.61 -2.02 -38.02
N PRO A 52 -14.08 -2.80 -37.06
CA PRO A 52 -13.47 -2.25 -35.85
C PRO A 52 -12.13 -1.58 -36.15
N TYR A 53 -11.76 -0.62 -35.31
CA TYR A 53 -10.39 -0.10 -35.28
C TYR A 53 -9.41 -1.19 -34.83
N ARG A 54 -8.12 -1.02 -35.12
CA ARG A 54 -7.07 -1.93 -34.65
C ARG A 54 -6.52 -1.50 -33.29
N SER A 55 -6.28 -0.20 -33.10
CA SER A 55 -5.70 0.35 -31.87
C SER A 55 -6.74 1.06 -31.00
N ILE A 56 -6.50 1.00 -29.69
CA ILE A 56 -7.32 1.70 -28.70
C ILE A 56 -7.09 3.21 -28.84
N GLY A 57 -5.85 3.63 -29.11
CA GLY A 57 -5.49 5.02 -29.37
C GLY A 57 -6.25 5.63 -30.56
N ARG A 58 -6.50 4.86 -31.63
CA ARG A 58 -7.31 5.35 -32.77
C ARG A 58 -8.76 5.59 -32.36
N ALA A 59 -9.35 4.71 -31.57
CA ALA A 59 -10.70 4.88 -31.03
C ALA A 59 -10.76 6.07 -30.06
N ALA A 60 -9.78 6.20 -29.17
CA ALA A 60 -9.63 7.35 -28.27
C ALA A 60 -9.58 8.69 -29.02
N ALA A 61 -8.92 8.73 -30.18
CA ALA A 61 -8.87 9.92 -31.02
C ALA A 61 -10.23 10.30 -31.63
N ALA A 62 -11.06 9.31 -31.95
CA ALA A 62 -12.40 9.49 -32.52
C ALA A 62 -13.45 9.89 -31.47
N ALA A 63 -13.40 9.25 -30.30
CA ALA A 63 -14.41 9.36 -29.26
C ALA A 63 -14.65 10.81 -28.79
N GLN A 64 -15.92 11.12 -28.55
CA GLN A 64 -16.43 12.38 -28.01
C GLN A 64 -17.09 12.14 -26.64
N PRO A 65 -17.31 13.19 -25.83
CA PRO A 65 -18.04 13.07 -24.57
C PRO A 65 -19.38 12.34 -24.74
N GLY A 66 -19.62 11.30 -23.93
CA GLY A 66 -20.81 10.44 -24.01
C GLY A 66 -20.59 9.15 -24.81
N ASP A 67 -19.47 8.99 -25.52
CA ASP A 67 -19.18 7.80 -26.32
C ASP A 67 -18.59 6.64 -25.51
N ARG A 68 -18.69 5.43 -26.08
CA ARG A 68 -18.14 4.19 -25.54
C ARG A 68 -17.14 3.56 -26.51
N ILE A 69 -16.10 2.96 -25.97
CA ILE A 69 -15.06 2.22 -26.69
C ILE A 69 -15.04 0.81 -26.12
N VAL A 70 -15.56 -0.14 -26.90
CA VAL A 70 -15.61 -1.57 -26.58
C VAL A 70 -14.39 -2.25 -27.18
N ILE A 71 -13.54 -2.82 -26.32
CA ILE A 71 -12.27 -3.43 -26.70
C ILE A 71 -12.46 -4.95 -26.68
N HIS A 72 -12.27 -5.59 -27.83
CA HIS A 72 -12.43 -7.04 -27.97
C HIS A 72 -11.15 -7.78 -27.54
N GLU A 73 -11.32 -9.07 -27.24
CA GLU A 73 -10.27 -9.97 -26.75
C GLU A 73 -8.95 -9.84 -27.52
N GLY A 74 -7.84 -9.81 -26.78
CA GLY A 74 -6.50 -9.79 -27.33
C GLY A 74 -5.52 -8.94 -26.53
N CYS A 75 -4.26 -8.95 -27.00
CA CYS A 75 -3.16 -8.21 -26.40
C CYS A 75 -2.82 -6.97 -27.24
N TYR A 76 -2.97 -5.79 -26.63
CA TYR A 76 -2.72 -4.48 -27.23
C TYR A 76 -1.44 -3.89 -26.64
N ARG A 77 -0.42 -3.70 -27.49
CA ARG A 77 0.90 -3.22 -27.08
C ARG A 77 1.04 -1.73 -27.41
N GLU A 78 0.40 -0.89 -26.61
CA GLU A 78 0.35 0.54 -26.85
C GLU A 78 0.31 1.36 -25.55
N TRP A 79 0.55 2.66 -25.67
CA TRP A 79 0.24 3.65 -24.63
C TRP A 79 -1.02 4.39 -25.05
N VAL A 80 -2.15 4.06 -24.41
CA VAL A 80 -3.43 4.73 -24.60
C VAL A 80 -3.36 6.12 -23.98
N ASN A 81 -3.45 7.14 -24.84
CA ASN A 81 -3.41 8.55 -24.49
C ASN A 81 -4.70 9.24 -24.97
N PRO A 82 -5.76 9.28 -24.15
CA PRO A 82 -7.01 9.95 -24.50
C PRO A 82 -6.77 11.46 -24.75
N PRO A 83 -7.06 11.98 -25.95
CA PRO A 83 -6.83 13.40 -26.25
C PRO A 83 -7.92 14.31 -25.68
N ARG A 84 -9.01 13.75 -25.17
CA ARG A 84 -10.15 14.47 -24.60
C ARG A 84 -10.87 13.60 -23.58
N GLY A 85 -11.55 14.26 -22.65
CA GLY A 85 -12.35 13.62 -21.62
C GLY A 85 -13.85 13.85 -21.83
N GLY A 86 -14.65 13.27 -20.95
CA GLY A 86 -16.07 13.58 -20.82
C GLY A 86 -16.34 14.99 -20.27
N ARG A 87 -17.62 15.38 -20.20
CA ARG A 87 -18.05 16.70 -19.71
C ARG A 87 -18.67 16.67 -18.32
N SER A 88 -19.24 15.54 -17.94
CA SER A 88 -19.95 15.32 -16.68
C SER A 88 -20.01 13.83 -16.38
N ASP A 89 -20.56 13.46 -15.22
CA ASP A 89 -20.79 12.05 -14.87
C ASP A 89 -21.73 11.33 -15.85
N ASN A 90 -22.63 12.08 -16.54
CA ASN A 90 -23.56 11.54 -17.53
C ASN A 90 -23.02 11.53 -18.96
N GLU A 91 -21.90 12.22 -19.21
CA GLU A 91 -21.27 12.36 -20.53
C GLU A 91 -19.80 11.96 -20.45
N ARG A 92 -19.54 10.78 -19.87
CA ARG A 92 -18.22 10.16 -19.76
C ARG A 92 -17.73 9.65 -21.12
N ILE A 93 -16.43 9.47 -21.28
CA ILE A 93 -15.91 8.57 -22.32
C ILE A 93 -15.55 7.26 -21.63
N VAL A 94 -16.17 6.17 -22.06
CA VAL A 94 -16.00 4.85 -21.42
C VAL A 94 -15.11 3.98 -22.28
N TYR A 95 -14.06 3.42 -21.69
CA TYR A 95 -13.20 2.40 -22.26
C TYR A 95 -13.48 1.11 -21.49
N GLU A 96 -13.97 0.09 -22.18
CA GLU A 96 -14.38 -1.16 -21.52
C GLU A 96 -13.97 -2.38 -22.34
N ALA A 97 -13.59 -3.46 -21.66
CA ALA A 97 -13.51 -4.77 -22.30
C ALA A 97 -14.90 -5.21 -22.78
N ALA A 98 -14.94 -5.89 -23.93
CA ALA A 98 -16.12 -6.61 -24.36
C ALA A 98 -16.50 -7.68 -23.32
N ALA A 99 -17.80 -7.96 -23.18
CA ALA A 99 -18.28 -8.88 -22.16
C ALA A 99 -17.60 -10.27 -22.25
N GLY A 100 -16.97 -10.70 -21.15
CA GLY A 100 -16.25 -11.97 -21.04
C GLY A 100 -14.90 -12.02 -21.79
N ALA A 101 -14.46 -10.93 -22.40
CA ALA A 101 -13.19 -10.88 -23.12
C ALA A 101 -12.01 -10.62 -22.17
N LEU A 102 -10.93 -11.39 -22.33
CA LEU A 102 -9.64 -11.05 -21.74
C LEU A 102 -8.94 -10.02 -22.63
N VAL A 103 -8.92 -8.76 -22.17
CA VAL A 103 -8.25 -7.67 -22.86
C VAL A 103 -7.00 -7.29 -22.09
N GLU A 104 -5.85 -7.52 -22.69
CA GLU A 104 -4.56 -7.13 -22.13
C GLU A 104 -4.03 -5.88 -22.82
N ILE A 105 -3.58 -4.89 -22.06
CA ILE A 105 -2.82 -3.76 -22.57
C ILE A 105 -1.43 -3.76 -21.92
N LYS A 106 -0.38 -3.88 -22.72
CA LYS A 106 0.99 -4.04 -22.20
C LYS A 106 1.91 -2.89 -22.58
N GLY A 107 2.72 -2.45 -21.63
CA GLY A 107 3.84 -1.52 -21.88
C GLY A 107 5.10 -2.19 -22.44
N SER A 108 5.08 -3.52 -22.59
CA SER A 108 6.19 -4.34 -23.10
C SER A 108 6.05 -4.76 -24.57
N GLU A 109 7.16 -5.20 -25.15
CA GLU A 109 7.20 -5.87 -26.46
C GLU A 109 7.78 -7.28 -26.35
N VAL A 110 7.33 -8.19 -27.22
CA VAL A 110 7.92 -9.54 -27.33
C VAL A 110 9.27 -9.44 -28.03
N VAL A 111 10.29 -10.09 -27.47
CA VAL A 111 11.64 -10.11 -28.02
C VAL A 111 12.08 -11.53 -28.34
N SER A 112 12.49 -11.74 -29.59
CA SER A 112 13.07 -12.99 -30.10
C SER A 112 14.47 -12.74 -30.65
N GLY A 113 15.19 -13.79 -31.01
CA GLY A 113 16.55 -13.68 -31.58
C GLY A 113 17.63 -13.62 -30.49
N TRP A 114 17.36 -14.26 -29.35
CA TRP A 114 18.31 -14.40 -28.26
C TRP A 114 19.43 -15.35 -28.65
N GLU A 115 20.67 -14.89 -28.49
CA GLU A 115 21.89 -15.66 -28.74
C GLU A 115 22.37 -16.29 -27.43
N ALA A 116 22.57 -17.60 -27.42
CA ALA A 116 23.10 -18.31 -26.27
C ALA A 116 24.58 -17.96 -26.02
N LEU A 117 24.91 -17.63 -24.77
CA LEU A 117 26.29 -17.36 -24.32
C LEU A 117 26.80 -18.41 -23.29
N GLY A 118 25.89 -19.18 -22.70
CA GLY A 118 26.16 -20.23 -21.71
C GLY A 118 24.95 -21.15 -21.54
N SER A 119 24.92 -22.00 -20.51
CA SER A 119 23.80 -22.96 -20.31
C SER A 119 22.45 -22.26 -20.13
N ASP A 120 22.43 -21.17 -19.37
CA ASP A 120 21.21 -20.42 -19.03
C ASP A 120 21.32 -18.93 -19.38
N THR A 121 22.47 -18.45 -19.87
CA THR A 121 22.71 -17.03 -20.15
C THR A 121 22.60 -16.73 -21.63
N TRP A 122 21.82 -15.71 -21.97
CA TRP A 122 21.49 -15.31 -23.32
C TRP A 122 21.69 -13.81 -23.52
N ARG A 123 21.83 -13.38 -24.77
CA ARG A 123 21.96 -11.98 -25.16
C ARG A 123 21.07 -11.65 -26.34
N VAL A 124 20.51 -10.44 -26.36
CA VAL A 124 19.87 -9.86 -27.54
C VAL A 124 20.35 -8.42 -27.76
N VAL A 125 20.40 -7.99 -29.02
CA VAL A 125 20.73 -6.62 -29.42
C VAL A 125 19.52 -6.03 -30.14
N LEU A 126 18.99 -4.92 -29.62
CA LEU A 126 17.82 -4.23 -30.17
C LEU A 126 18.25 -2.85 -30.71
N PRO A 127 17.81 -2.44 -31.91
CA PRO A 127 18.14 -1.11 -32.42
C PRO A 127 17.47 -0.02 -31.58
N ALA A 128 18.07 1.16 -31.42
CA ALA A 128 17.50 2.27 -30.64
C ALA A 128 16.07 2.65 -31.11
N SER A 129 15.79 2.52 -32.41
CA SER A 129 14.45 2.72 -32.99
C SER A 129 13.35 1.81 -32.42
N PHE A 130 13.71 0.70 -31.75
CA PHE A 130 12.78 -0.17 -31.04
C PHE A 130 12.09 0.55 -29.86
N PHE A 131 12.82 1.44 -29.20
CA PHE A 131 12.37 2.19 -28.03
C PHE A 131 11.83 3.59 -28.39
N GLY A 132 12.23 4.12 -29.55
CA GLY A 132 11.85 5.47 -29.98
C GLY A 132 12.50 6.53 -29.09
N ASP A 133 11.74 7.51 -28.64
CA ASP A 133 12.25 8.64 -27.85
C ASP A 133 12.46 8.32 -26.35
N PHE A 134 12.13 7.11 -25.91
CA PHE A 134 12.22 6.70 -24.51
C PHE A 134 12.76 5.28 -24.41
N ASN A 135 13.95 5.11 -23.86
CA ASN A 135 14.57 3.80 -23.66
C ASN A 135 14.63 3.45 -22.17
N PRO A 136 13.78 2.54 -21.67
CA PRO A 136 13.74 2.21 -20.25
C PRO A 136 15.03 1.55 -19.73
N PHE A 137 15.88 1.02 -20.61
CA PHE A 137 17.19 0.46 -20.25
C PHE A 137 18.30 1.51 -20.18
N ALA A 138 18.04 2.74 -20.61
CA ALA A 138 18.92 3.91 -20.42
C ALA A 138 18.45 4.81 -19.27
N GLU A 139 17.15 4.80 -18.99
CA GLU A 139 16.52 5.67 -18.00
C GLU A 139 16.59 5.07 -16.60
N THR A 140 17.24 5.77 -15.67
CA THR A 140 17.39 5.34 -14.28
C THR A 140 16.21 5.77 -13.42
N ILE A 141 15.97 5.02 -12.34
CA ILE A 141 15.07 5.44 -11.28
C ILE A 141 15.79 6.47 -10.42
N HIS A 142 15.19 7.65 -10.26
CA HIS A 142 15.70 8.73 -9.43
C HIS A 142 14.55 9.67 -9.04
N GLY A 143 14.77 10.49 -8.02
CA GLY A 143 13.87 11.55 -7.61
C GLY A 143 14.00 11.82 -6.13
N ASP A 144 13.20 12.77 -5.64
CA ASP A 144 13.20 13.15 -4.23
C ASP A 144 12.82 11.94 -3.35
N TRP A 145 13.48 11.79 -2.20
CA TRP A 145 13.35 10.71 -1.22
C TRP A 145 13.54 9.29 -1.76
N PHE A 146 14.22 9.13 -2.90
CA PHE A 146 14.60 7.83 -3.44
C PHE A 146 15.94 7.35 -2.85
N ASP A 147 15.99 6.10 -2.39
CA ASP A 147 17.23 5.44 -1.96
C ASP A 147 17.55 4.25 -2.88
N PRO A 148 18.63 4.36 -3.69
CA PRO A 148 19.05 3.31 -4.60
C PRO A 148 19.68 2.07 -3.92
N LYS A 149 19.83 2.04 -2.59
CA LYS A 149 20.55 0.99 -1.85
C LYS A 149 21.95 0.74 -2.42
N GLY A 150 22.63 1.80 -2.84
CA GLY A 150 24.01 1.75 -3.33
C GLY A 150 24.21 1.17 -4.74
N ARG A 151 23.14 0.95 -5.52
CA ARG A 151 23.23 0.49 -6.92
C ARG A 151 22.31 1.27 -7.86
N LEU A 152 22.67 1.33 -9.14
CA LEU A 152 21.76 1.89 -10.15
C LEU A 152 20.58 0.94 -10.38
N HIS A 153 19.43 1.54 -10.67
CA HIS A 153 18.21 0.85 -11.07
C HIS A 153 17.69 1.52 -12.32
N HIS A 154 17.33 0.73 -13.31
CA HIS A 154 16.72 1.24 -14.53
C HIS A 154 15.20 1.05 -14.51
N ARG A 155 14.52 1.74 -15.43
CA ARG A 155 13.08 1.56 -15.67
C ARG A 155 12.78 0.34 -16.55
N GLY A 156 13.82 -0.37 -16.98
CA GLY A 156 13.74 -1.60 -17.76
C GLY A 156 13.27 -2.77 -16.91
N ALA A 157 12.69 -3.76 -17.58
CA ALA A 157 12.45 -5.08 -17.05
C ALA A 157 12.46 -6.08 -18.21
N VAL A 158 12.88 -7.30 -17.89
CA VAL A 158 12.79 -8.48 -18.76
C VAL A 158 11.81 -9.44 -18.12
N TYR A 159 10.90 -10.01 -18.90
CA TYR A 159 9.86 -10.91 -18.43
C TYR A 159 9.99 -12.27 -19.11
N LEU A 160 9.81 -13.35 -18.36
CA LEU A 160 9.68 -14.72 -18.83
C LEU A 160 8.26 -15.20 -18.51
N ASN A 161 7.44 -15.42 -19.54
CA ASN A 161 6.06 -15.90 -19.42
C ASN A 161 5.18 -15.04 -18.48
N GLY A 162 5.39 -13.73 -18.50
CA GLY A 162 4.65 -12.76 -17.68
C GLY A 162 5.36 -12.32 -16.40
N GLU A 163 6.32 -13.11 -15.91
CA GLU A 163 7.03 -12.83 -14.66
C GLU A 163 8.35 -12.11 -14.92
N TRP A 164 8.65 -11.05 -14.16
CA TRP A 164 9.90 -10.31 -14.31
C TRP A 164 11.14 -11.10 -13.86
N LEU A 165 12.28 -10.76 -14.43
CA LEU A 165 13.59 -11.12 -13.93
C LEU A 165 14.12 -10.03 -12.96
N ILE A 166 15.20 -10.33 -12.26
CA ILE A 166 15.86 -9.37 -11.37
C ILE A 166 16.95 -8.62 -12.13
N GLU A 167 16.97 -7.29 -12.01
CA GLU A 167 18.06 -6.48 -12.55
C GLU A 167 19.34 -6.74 -11.75
N ALA A 168 20.41 -7.13 -12.44
CA ALA A 168 21.74 -7.31 -11.90
C ALA A 168 22.45 -5.97 -11.69
N ALA A 169 23.30 -5.89 -10.66
CA ALA A 169 24.10 -4.69 -10.41
C ALA A 169 25.27 -4.55 -11.41
N ALA A 170 25.73 -5.66 -11.98
CA ALA A 170 26.80 -5.70 -12.97
C ALA A 170 26.60 -6.83 -13.97
N LEU A 171 27.10 -6.64 -15.19
CA LEU A 171 27.04 -7.63 -16.26
C LEU A 171 27.69 -8.97 -15.84
N GLU A 172 28.77 -8.91 -15.07
CA GLU A 172 29.48 -10.09 -14.58
C GLU A 172 28.59 -11.02 -13.74
N GLU A 173 27.58 -10.50 -13.04
CA GLU A 173 26.64 -11.31 -12.25
C GLU A 173 25.71 -12.15 -13.14
N VAL A 174 25.40 -11.63 -14.34
CA VAL A 174 24.62 -12.33 -15.37
C VAL A 174 25.46 -13.36 -16.11
N LEU A 175 26.72 -13.01 -16.41
CA LEU A 175 27.65 -13.88 -17.14
C LEU A 175 28.22 -15.01 -16.25
N ASN A 176 28.40 -14.77 -14.95
CA ASN A 176 28.99 -15.70 -13.99
C ASN A 176 28.12 -15.83 -12.74
N PRO A 177 26.95 -16.49 -12.83
CA PRO A 177 26.03 -16.61 -11.69
C PRO A 177 26.65 -17.36 -10.51
N LEU A 178 26.49 -16.79 -9.31
CA LEU A 178 26.83 -17.45 -8.06
C LEU A 178 25.71 -18.42 -7.64
N PRO A 179 26.03 -19.57 -7.00
CA PRO A 179 25.04 -20.41 -6.35
C PRO A 179 24.22 -19.61 -5.32
N GLY A 180 22.91 -19.52 -5.58
CA GLY A 180 21.95 -18.73 -4.81
C GLY A 180 21.92 -17.21 -5.11
N GLY A 181 22.51 -16.78 -6.24
CA GLY A 181 22.48 -15.37 -6.65
C GLY A 181 23.47 -14.46 -5.90
N PRO A 182 23.58 -13.18 -6.32
CA PRO A 182 24.54 -12.24 -5.77
C PRO A 182 24.21 -11.86 -4.32
N PRO A 183 25.21 -11.52 -3.47
CA PRO A 183 24.98 -11.30 -2.04
C PRO A 183 23.94 -10.20 -1.72
N TRP A 184 23.89 -9.14 -2.53
CA TRP A 184 22.95 -8.03 -2.34
C TRP A 184 21.48 -8.47 -2.52
N LEU A 185 21.21 -9.54 -3.29
CA LEU A 185 19.86 -10.08 -3.48
C LEU A 185 19.29 -10.70 -2.20
N ARG A 186 20.18 -11.14 -1.30
CA ARG A 186 19.85 -11.73 0.00
C ARG A 186 19.92 -10.72 1.15
N GLN A 187 20.13 -9.44 0.84
CA GLN A 187 20.21 -8.36 1.83
C GLN A 187 18.88 -7.58 1.94
N ARG A 188 17.73 -8.26 1.82
CA ARG A 188 16.47 -7.65 2.28
C ARG A 188 16.55 -7.46 3.79
N SER A 189 16.48 -6.20 4.21
CA SER A 189 16.63 -5.72 5.59
C SER A 189 17.77 -6.36 6.39
N GLN A 190 18.93 -5.68 6.49
CA GLN A 190 19.84 -5.89 7.63
C GLN A 190 19.19 -5.35 8.93
N GLU A 191 17.94 -5.73 9.20
CA GLU A 191 17.32 -5.46 10.47
C GLU A 191 17.79 -6.54 11.44
N TYR A 192 18.43 -6.09 12.52
CA TYR A 192 18.67 -6.98 13.63
C TYR A 192 17.32 -7.50 14.13
N LEU A 193 17.25 -8.80 14.38
CA LEU A 193 16.00 -9.47 14.75
C LEU A 193 15.71 -9.21 16.23
N LEU A 194 16.64 -9.57 17.10
CA LEU A 194 16.49 -9.54 18.55
C LEU A 194 17.86 -9.63 19.25
N ASN A 195 17.83 -9.43 20.56
CA ASN A 195 18.88 -9.75 21.51
C ASN A 195 18.42 -10.91 22.41
N VAL A 196 19.34 -11.79 22.81
CA VAL A 196 19.12 -12.88 23.77
C VAL A 196 20.04 -12.68 24.96
N LEU A 197 19.49 -12.66 26.17
CA LEU A 197 20.28 -12.46 27.39
C LEU A 197 20.68 -13.79 28.05
N TRP A 198 19.70 -14.65 28.30
CA TRP A 198 19.91 -15.97 28.90
C TRP A 198 18.77 -16.92 28.49
N PHE A 199 18.99 -18.22 28.68
CA PHE A 199 17.93 -19.23 28.62
C PHE A 199 18.03 -20.18 29.82
N ALA A 200 16.92 -20.81 30.17
CA ALA A 200 16.85 -21.76 31.27
C ALA A 200 15.88 -22.90 30.94
N PHE A 201 16.18 -24.08 31.46
CA PHE A 201 15.26 -25.21 31.46
C PHE A 201 14.42 -25.15 32.72
N GLN A 202 13.11 -25.29 32.58
CA GLN A 202 12.27 -25.55 33.74
C GLN A 202 12.37 -27.04 34.09
N GLY A 203 12.79 -27.38 35.31
CA GLY A 203 12.94 -28.77 35.77
C GLY A 203 12.74 -28.96 37.28
N ASP A 204 11.72 -29.77 37.60
CA ASP A 204 11.26 -30.35 38.88
C ASP A 204 11.04 -29.42 40.09
N ALA A 205 9.77 -29.12 40.33
CA ALA A 205 9.23 -28.47 41.54
C ALA A 205 9.39 -29.28 42.85
N ASP A 206 10.17 -30.37 42.85
CA ASP A 206 10.27 -31.34 43.97
C ASP A 206 11.59 -31.24 44.76
N LYS A 207 12.29 -30.09 44.73
CA LYS A 207 13.44 -29.83 45.63
C LYS A 207 13.19 -28.58 46.47
N GLU A 208 12.95 -28.79 47.76
CA GLU A 208 12.68 -27.76 48.79
C GLU A 208 13.80 -26.71 49.00
N ASP A 209 14.92 -26.77 48.28
CA ASP A 209 16.02 -25.80 48.34
C ASP A 209 16.35 -25.12 47.00
N ALA A 210 15.53 -25.28 45.95
CA ALA A 210 15.72 -24.57 44.69
C ALA A 210 15.14 -23.15 44.78
N ILE A 211 16.00 -22.14 44.68
CA ILE A 211 15.59 -20.76 44.37
C ILE A 211 14.77 -20.82 43.07
N ASP A 212 13.62 -20.15 43.05
CA ASP A 212 12.75 -19.97 41.89
C ASP A 212 13.58 -19.65 40.63
N GLY A 213 13.57 -20.56 39.65
CA GLY A 213 14.33 -20.49 38.39
C GLY A 213 15.47 -21.51 38.29
N GLY A 214 15.39 -22.41 37.31
CA GLY A 214 16.50 -23.30 36.95
C GLY A 214 17.79 -22.53 36.64
N THR A 215 18.94 -23.21 36.66
CA THR A 215 20.25 -22.59 36.36
C THR A 215 20.21 -21.87 35.01
N ARG A 216 20.25 -20.53 35.04
CA ARG A 216 20.28 -19.70 33.83
C ARG A 216 21.61 -19.90 33.11
N ILE A 217 21.55 -20.22 31.83
CA ILE A 217 22.69 -20.25 30.93
C ILE A 217 22.73 -18.90 30.20
N ALA A 218 23.82 -18.16 30.36
CA ALA A 218 24.00 -16.89 29.66
C ALA A 218 24.02 -17.14 28.14
N ALA A 219 23.35 -16.30 27.36
CA ALA A 219 23.34 -16.43 25.91
C ALA A 219 24.76 -16.33 25.32
N THR A 220 25.65 -15.61 26.00
CA THR A 220 27.06 -15.44 25.65
C THR A 220 27.94 -16.65 25.99
N ALA A 221 27.41 -17.69 26.64
CA ALA A 221 28.11 -18.94 26.96
C ALA A 221 28.16 -19.95 25.79
N TYR A 222 27.96 -19.48 24.55
CA TYR A 222 28.03 -20.33 23.37
C TYR A 222 29.46 -20.88 23.18
N SER A 223 29.56 -22.12 22.72
CA SER A 223 30.81 -22.79 22.32
C SER A 223 31.29 -22.33 20.94
N SER A 224 30.35 -22.08 20.03
CA SER A 224 30.57 -21.53 18.69
C SER A 224 29.33 -20.77 18.22
N LYS A 225 29.49 -19.92 17.21
CA LYS A 225 28.43 -19.07 16.66
C LYS A 225 28.70 -18.70 15.21
N GLU A 226 27.68 -18.21 14.53
CA GLU A 226 27.79 -17.54 13.22
C GLU A 226 27.07 -16.18 13.26
N GLY A 227 27.77 -15.14 12.81
CA GLY A 227 27.21 -13.80 12.52
C GLY A 227 26.83 -12.89 13.69
N THR A 228 26.60 -13.41 14.90
CA THR A 228 26.13 -12.60 16.05
C THR A 228 27.26 -11.80 16.74
N GLN A 229 26.93 -10.84 17.62
CA GLN A 229 27.89 -10.11 18.46
C GLN A 229 27.43 -10.03 19.91
N ASN A 230 28.35 -9.79 20.85
CA ASN A 230 27.98 -9.54 22.25
C ASN A 230 27.71 -8.05 22.44
N ALA A 231 26.65 -7.71 23.16
CA ALA A 231 26.24 -6.33 23.44
C ALA A 231 25.97 -6.11 24.94
N PRO A 232 26.08 -4.87 25.45
CA PRO A 232 25.69 -4.54 26.82
C PRO A 232 24.22 -4.87 27.09
N ALA A 233 23.90 -5.27 28.33
CA ALA A 233 22.53 -5.50 28.78
C ALA A 233 22.19 -4.62 30.01
N SER A 234 21.00 -4.03 30.01
CA SER A 234 20.47 -3.19 31.10
C SER A 234 20.17 -3.97 32.38
N GLU A 235 19.91 -5.27 32.29
CA GLU A 235 19.62 -6.19 33.41
C GLU A 235 20.87 -6.83 34.04
N ASP A 236 22.02 -6.16 33.88
CA ASP A 236 23.37 -6.55 34.32
C ASP A 236 23.98 -7.72 33.50
N GLY A 237 25.20 -7.53 33.00
CA GLY A 237 25.92 -8.49 32.13
C GLY A 237 25.94 -8.14 30.63
N THR A 238 26.12 -9.15 29.79
CA THR A 238 26.18 -9.04 28.32
C THR A 238 25.17 -9.97 27.67
N CYS A 239 24.50 -9.48 26.63
CA CYS A 239 23.61 -10.26 25.78
C CYS A 239 24.30 -10.63 24.46
N VAL A 240 23.70 -11.56 23.72
CA VAL A 240 23.99 -11.73 22.29
C VAL A 240 23.00 -10.89 21.51
N GLY A 241 23.50 -10.03 20.63
CA GLY A 241 22.73 -9.16 19.75
C GLY A 241 23.31 -9.13 18.34
N PHE A 242 22.91 -8.11 17.57
CA PHE A 242 23.28 -7.99 16.15
C PHE A 242 22.91 -9.24 15.34
N ILE A 243 21.80 -9.87 15.72
CA ILE A 243 21.33 -11.15 15.18
C ILE A 243 20.57 -10.87 13.88
N LEU A 244 20.95 -11.50 12.78
CA LEU A 244 20.24 -11.43 11.49
C LEU A 244 19.65 -12.80 11.15
N ASN A 245 18.82 -12.85 10.11
CA ASN A 245 18.28 -14.11 9.59
C ASN A 245 19.42 -15.08 9.23
N GLY A 246 19.28 -16.35 9.65
CA GLY A 246 20.26 -17.41 9.41
C GLY A 246 21.44 -17.46 10.39
N HIS A 247 21.59 -16.49 11.30
CA HIS A 247 22.60 -16.56 12.36
C HIS A 247 22.28 -17.69 13.35
N TRP A 248 23.29 -18.17 14.07
CA TRP A 248 23.10 -19.23 15.06
C TRP A 248 24.10 -19.20 16.22
N LEU A 249 23.73 -19.83 17.34
CA LEU A 249 24.54 -20.06 18.53
C LEU A 249 24.55 -21.54 18.88
N LEU A 250 25.70 -22.14 19.17
CA LEU A 250 25.81 -23.54 19.60
C LEU A 250 26.31 -23.62 21.05
N TYR A 251 25.59 -24.34 21.88
CA TYR A 251 25.94 -24.65 23.27
C TYR A 251 26.26 -26.14 23.37
N GLU A 252 27.48 -26.48 23.75
CA GLU A 252 27.92 -27.86 23.94
C GLU A 252 27.62 -28.35 25.37
N ALA A 253 27.38 -29.65 25.50
CA ALA A 253 27.22 -30.33 26.78
C ALA A 253 26.11 -29.76 27.69
N VAL A 254 24.98 -29.40 27.09
CA VAL A 254 23.77 -28.92 27.78
C VAL A 254 23.01 -30.11 28.38
N ASP A 255 22.74 -30.08 29.68
CA ASP A 255 22.02 -31.14 30.39
C ASP A 255 20.50 -30.90 30.38
N PHE A 256 19.78 -31.71 29.58
CA PHE A 256 18.31 -31.69 29.51
C PHE A 256 17.64 -32.52 30.62
N ALA A 257 18.39 -32.92 31.66
CA ALA A 257 17.90 -33.72 32.77
C ALA A 257 17.15 -34.99 32.30
N SER A 258 16.19 -35.46 33.10
CA SER A 258 15.44 -36.69 32.82
C SER A 258 14.31 -36.51 31.80
N ASP A 259 13.72 -35.32 31.64
CA ASP A 259 12.60 -35.06 30.72
C ASP A 259 12.30 -33.57 30.49
N THR A 260 13.19 -32.82 29.82
CA THR A 260 12.91 -31.41 29.51
C THR A 260 11.93 -31.29 28.35
N ARG A 261 10.86 -30.49 28.54
CA ARG A 261 9.82 -30.22 27.52
C ARG A 261 9.65 -28.75 27.18
N GLN A 262 10.31 -27.86 27.92
CA GLN A 262 10.19 -26.43 27.69
C GLN A 262 11.48 -25.70 28.03
N VAL A 263 11.71 -24.59 27.32
CA VAL A 263 12.86 -23.70 27.51
C VAL A 263 12.35 -22.28 27.63
N GLU A 264 12.74 -21.57 28.68
CA GLU A 264 12.49 -20.14 28.82
C GLU A 264 13.68 -19.36 28.28
N ILE A 265 13.44 -18.31 27.50
CA ILE A 265 14.48 -17.47 26.89
C ILE A 265 14.16 -16.01 27.18
N ARG A 266 15.15 -15.26 27.68
CA ARG A 266 15.07 -13.82 27.90
C ARG A 266 15.52 -13.08 26.65
N THR A 267 14.61 -12.32 26.03
CA THR A 267 14.84 -11.69 24.73
C THR A 267 14.41 -10.22 24.72
N ALA A 268 14.98 -9.42 23.81
CA ALA A 268 14.59 -8.03 23.57
C ALA A 268 14.69 -7.70 22.08
N ALA A 269 13.72 -7.00 21.50
CA ALA A 269 13.72 -6.59 20.10
C ALA A 269 13.14 -5.17 19.94
N ALA A 270 13.79 -4.35 19.10
CA ALA A 270 13.26 -3.03 18.73
C ALA A 270 12.56 -3.01 17.35
N GLY A 271 12.92 -3.97 16.48
CA GLY A 271 12.30 -4.18 15.16
C GLY A 271 11.10 -5.11 15.23
N ALA A 272 10.72 -5.72 14.10
CA ALA A 272 9.63 -6.70 14.03
C ALA A 272 9.88 -7.96 14.89
N GLY A 273 11.14 -8.19 15.29
CA GLY A 273 11.54 -9.38 16.02
C GLY A 273 12.00 -10.50 15.07
N GLY A 274 11.90 -11.74 15.52
CA GLY A 274 12.28 -12.91 14.72
C GLY A 274 11.84 -14.21 15.37
N ILE A 275 12.15 -15.33 14.72
CA ILE A 275 11.88 -16.67 15.22
C ILE A 275 13.18 -17.26 15.75
N ILE A 276 13.12 -17.91 16.92
CA ILE A 276 14.21 -18.73 17.46
C ILE A 276 13.82 -20.20 17.29
N GLU A 277 14.62 -20.95 16.53
CA GLU A 277 14.53 -22.40 16.44
C GLU A 277 15.54 -23.04 17.39
N LEU A 278 15.10 -24.02 18.18
CA LEU A 278 15.96 -24.84 19.04
C LEU A 278 16.23 -26.16 18.34
N ARG A 279 17.48 -26.45 18.03
CA ARG A 279 17.92 -27.65 17.30
C ARG A 279 18.98 -28.44 18.04
N LEU A 280 19.01 -29.76 17.85
CA LEU A 280 20.09 -30.61 18.38
C LEU A 280 21.35 -30.52 17.51
N ASP A 281 22.52 -30.57 18.14
CA ASP A 281 23.84 -30.77 17.53
C ASP A 281 24.36 -29.69 16.55
N GLY A 282 23.50 -28.89 15.92
CA GLY A 282 23.89 -27.81 15.02
C GLY A 282 22.74 -27.18 14.24
N PRO A 283 23.02 -26.20 13.36
CA PRO A 283 21.99 -25.42 12.67
C PRO A 283 21.13 -26.22 11.66
N GLN A 284 21.60 -27.39 11.25
CA GLN A 284 20.88 -28.33 10.36
C GLN A 284 20.38 -29.59 11.10
N GLY A 285 20.52 -29.63 12.43
CA GLY A 285 20.12 -30.78 13.22
C GLY A 285 18.62 -30.81 13.54
N GLU A 286 18.21 -31.81 14.32
CA GLU A 286 16.80 -32.05 14.61
C GLU A 286 16.17 -30.84 15.31
N LEU A 287 15.05 -30.35 14.75
CA LEU A 287 14.24 -29.30 15.36
C LEU A 287 13.50 -29.83 16.59
N LEU A 288 13.78 -29.23 17.74
CA LEU A 288 13.14 -29.51 19.02
C LEU A 288 11.90 -28.64 19.22
N GLY A 289 11.95 -27.36 18.86
CA GLY A 289 10.84 -26.43 19.01
C GLY A 289 11.17 -25.05 18.47
N THR A 290 10.16 -24.19 18.34
CA THR A 290 10.31 -22.82 17.83
C THR A 290 9.53 -21.85 18.69
N CYS A 291 10.01 -20.60 18.78
CA CYS A 291 9.22 -19.50 19.31
C CYS A 291 9.39 -18.24 18.46
N SER A 292 8.33 -17.45 18.39
CA SER A 292 8.38 -16.12 17.83
C SER A 292 8.68 -15.11 18.94
N VAL A 293 9.60 -14.21 18.67
CA VAL A 293 9.93 -13.05 19.50
C VAL A 293 9.47 -11.84 18.71
N GLY A 294 8.47 -11.12 19.21
CA GLY A 294 8.03 -9.85 18.62
C GLY A 294 8.84 -8.66 19.14
N CYS A 295 8.47 -7.46 18.70
CA CYS A 295 8.97 -6.20 19.28
C CYS A 295 8.68 -6.17 20.79
N THR A 296 9.71 -6.00 21.61
CA THR A 296 9.59 -5.89 23.07
C THR A 296 9.59 -4.44 23.56
N GLY A 297 9.60 -3.47 22.64
CA GLY A 297 9.64 -2.04 22.93
C GLY A 297 11.05 -1.42 22.94
N GLY A 298 12.08 -2.19 22.56
CA GLY A 298 13.45 -1.67 22.39
C GLY A 298 14.53 -2.72 22.63
N TRP A 299 15.78 -2.43 22.20
CA TRP A 299 16.92 -3.35 22.28
C TRP A 299 17.32 -3.78 23.70
N GLN A 300 16.76 -3.13 24.71
CA GLN A 300 17.05 -3.33 26.13
C GLN A 300 15.77 -3.50 26.96
N ALA A 301 14.62 -3.66 26.29
CA ALA A 301 13.33 -3.93 26.92
C ALA A 301 13.13 -5.45 26.91
N TRP A 302 13.39 -6.10 28.03
CA TRP A 302 13.51 -7.56 28.07
C TRP A 302 12.19 -8.23 28.44
N GLU A 303 11.85 -9.30 27.71
CA GLU A 303 10.69 -10.17 27.95
C GLU A 303 11.11 -11.64 27.97
N ASN A 304 10.37 -12.48 28.70
CA ASN A 304 10.57 -13.93 28.71
C ASN A 304 9.66 -14.55 27.66
N VAL A 305 10.22 -15.38 26.79
CA VAL A 305 9.46 -16.24 25.87
C VAL A 305 9.66 -17.70 26.26
N THR A 306 8.58 -18.48 26.24
CA THR A 306 8.63 -19.91 26.54
C THR A 306 8.49 -20.72 25.25
N VAL A 307 9.44 -21.62 25.01
CA VAL A 307 9.47 -22.52 23.87
C VAL A 307 9.04 -23.91 24.33
N GLN A 308 7.98 -24.45 23.75
CA GLN A 308 7.66 -25.87 23.90
C GLN A 308 8.58 -26.69 22.99
N ILE A 309 9.26 -27.69 23.54
CA ILE A 309 10.20 -28.54 22.81
C ILE A 309 9.77 -30.01 22.86
N LYS A 310 10.19 -30.78 21.85
CA LYS A 310 10.16 -32.24 21.90
C LYS A 310 10.84 -32.73 23.18
N PRO A 311 10.26 -33.71 23.91
CA PRO A 311 10.87 -34.25 25.13
C PRO A 311 12.32 -34.69 24.88
N THR A 312 13.25 -34.02 25.55
CA THR A 312 14.69 -34.21 25.35
C THR A 312 15.36 -34.55 26.68
N ARG A 313 16.36 -35.43 26.66
CA ARG A 313 16.95 -36.02 27.86
C ARG A 313 18.47 -36.13 27.78
N GLY A 314 19.11 -36.04 28.94
CA GLY A 314 20.54 -36.18 29.12
C GLY A 314 21.36 -35.04 28.49
N ILE A 315 22.67 -35.25 28.41
CA ILE A 315 23.61 -34.25 27.92
C ILE A 315 23.62 -34.25 26.38
N LYS A 316 23.31 -33.10 25.78
CA LYS A 316 23.23 -32.88 24.33
C LYS A 316 23.83 -31.53 23.94
N ASN A 317 24.08 -31.33 22.66
CA ASN A 317 24.41 -30.02 22.11
C ASN A 317 23.11 -29.33 21.67
N LEU A 318 22.95 -28.06 22.04
CA LEU A 318 21.77 -27.24 21.71
C LEU A 318 22.20 -26.08 20.82
N CYS A 319 21.55 -25.95 19.67
CA CYS A 319 21.76 -24.87 18.72
C CYS A 319 20.53 -23.98 18.64
N PHE A 320 20.73 -22.67 18.78
CA PHE A 320 19.70 -21.68 18.46
C PHE A 320 19.94 -21.20 17.04
N VAL A 321 18.92 -21.27 16.17
CA VAL A 321 18.94 -20.70 14.82
C VAL A 321 17.92 -19.58 14.75
N PHE A 322 18.33 -18.41 14.27
CA PHE A 322 17.48 -17.23 14.20
C PHE A 322 16.92 -17.06 12.79
N LYS A 323 15.62 -16.80 12.68
CA LYS A 323 14.92 -16.59 11.41
C LYS A 323 14.12 -15.29 11.42
N THR A 324 13.90 -14.69 10.25
CA THR A 324 12.90 -13.62 10.11
C THR A 324 11.48 -14.19 10.30
N ALA A 325 10.57 -13.39 10.84
CA ALA A 325 9.15 -13.72 10.96
C ALA A 325 8.37 -13.47 9.66
N VAL A 326 8.97 -12.75 8.71
CA VAL A 326 8.43 -12.51 7.36
C VAL A 326 8.98 -13.59 6.43
N PRO A 327 8.14 -14.33 5.67
CA PRO A 327 8.63 -15.32 4.72
C PRO A 327 9.63 -14.69 3.74
N GLU A 328 10.81 -15.29 3.62
CA GLU A 328 11.73 -14.93 2.53
C GLU A 328 11.14 -15.48 1.23
N ASP A 329 10.70 -14.60 0.33
CA ASP A 329 10.69 -14.96 -1.09
C ASP A 329 12.15 -15.16 -1.49
N ASP A 330 12.58 -16.41 -1.58
CA ASP A 330 13.92 -16.76 -2.04
C ASP A 330 14.07 -16.33 -3.50
N LEU A 331 14.41 -15.07 -3.78
CA LEU A 331 14.62 -14.56 -5.14
C LEU A 331 15.80 -15.23 -5.85
N SER A 332 16.55 -16.12 -5.19
CA SER A 332 17.68 -16.82 -5.82
C SER A 332 17.26 -17.77 -6.95
N HIS A 333 15.98 -18.18 -6.99
CA HIS A 333 15.43 -18.94 -8.10
C HIS A 333 15.18 -18.06 -9.34
N CYS A 334 14.97 -16.75 -9.18
CA CYS A 334 14.77 -15.83 -10.30
C CYS A 334 16.02 -15.72 -11.19
N GLY A 335 15.83 -15.54 -12.49
CA GLY A 335 16.90 -15.19 -13.42
C GLY A 335 17.34 -13.73 -13.25
N LEU A 336 18.61 -13.45 -13.49
CA LEU A 336 19.13 -12.09 -13.55
C LEU A 336 19.10 -11.54 -14.97
N TRP A 337 18.97 -10.22 -15.13
CA TRP A 337 19.20 -9.52 -16.39
C TRP A 337 20.06 -8.27 -16.19
N PHE A 338 20.78 -7.85 -17.23
CA PHE A 338 21.56 -6.62 -17.29
C PHE A 338 21.40 -6.02 -18.68
N ALA A 339 21.43 -4.69 -18.81
CA ALA A 339 21.38 -4.03 -20.11
C ALA A 339 22.41 -2.91 -20.23
N GLN A 340 22.81 -2.65 -21.47
CA GLN A 340 23.65 -1.52 -21.84
C GLN A 340 23.02 -0.83 -23.04
N ALA A 341 22.60 0.42 -22.84
CA ALA A 341 22.08 1.27 -23.90
C ALA A 341 23.20 2.12 -24.51
N GLU A 342 23.28 2.11 -25.83
CA GLU A 342 24.21 2.90 -26.65
C GLU A 342 23.40 3.81 -27.59
N GLU A 343 24.07 4.65 -28.37
CA GLU A 343 23.39 5.64 -29.23
C GLU A 343 22.50 5.00 -30.30
N ASP A 344 22.93 3.88 -30.88
CA ASP A 344 22.25 3.20 -32.00
C ASP A 344 21.57 1.88 -31.62
N HIS A 345 21.86 1.33 -30.44
CA HIS A 345 21.30 0.05 -30.00
C HIS A 345 21.25 -0.11 -28.48
N THR A 346 20.61 -1.17 -28.01
CA THR A 346 20.62 -1.61 -26.62
C THR A 346 20.88 -3.10 -26.59
N THR A 347 21.88 -3.51 -25.82
CA THR A 347 22.18 -4.91 -25.59
C THR A 347 21.60 -5.34 -24.24
N ILE A 348 20.87 -6.45 -24.22
CA ILE A 348 20.30 -7.04 -23.01
C ILE A 348 20.87 -8.43 -22.84
N TRP A 349 21.37 -8.73 -21.65
CA TRP A 349 21.79 -10.06 -21.21
C TRP A 349 20.82 -10.56 -20.15
N ALA A 350 20.42 -11.82 -20.22
CA ALA A 350 19.47 -12.38 -19.27
C ALA A 350 19.72 -13.87 -19.02
N GLN A 351 19.37 -14.33 -17.82
CA GLN A 351 19.40 -15.72 -17.42
C GLN A 351 18.00 -16.33 -17.51
N PHE A 352 17.83 -17.34 -18.35
CA PHE A 352 16.60 -18.12 -18.52
C PHE A 352 16.88 -19.57 -18.09
N LYS A 353 16.73 -19.83 -16.79
CA LYS A 353 17.11 -21.10 -16.16
C LYS A 353 16.29 -22.26 -16.73
N GLY A 354 16.94 -23.16 -17.46
CA GLY A 354 16.30 -24.34 -18.07
C GLY A 354 15.29 -24.01 -19.17
N VAL A 355 15.28 -22.78 -19.70
CA VAL A 355 14.33 -22.34 -20.72
C VAL A 355 15.08 -21.77 -21.92
N ASP A 356 14.72 -22.20 -23.13
CA ASP A 356 15.14 -21.52 -24.36
C ASP A 356 14.24 -20.30 -24.58
N PRO A 357 14.76 -19.06 -24.47
CA PRO A 357 13.98 -17.84 -24.65
C PRO A 357 13.41 -17.66 -26.06
N ASN A 358 13.94 -18.36 -27.08
CA ASN A 358 13.36 -18.32 -28.42
C ASN A 358 12.16 -19.28 -28.60
N GLN A 359 11.86 -20.11 -27.58
CA GLN A 359 10.70 -21.01 -27.52
C GLN A 359 9.69 -20.60 -26.43
N ALA A 360 9.97 -19.52 -25.69
CA ALA A 360 9.13 -19.00 -24.62
C ALA A 360 8.65 -17.58 -24.94
N CYS A 361 7.69 -17.07 -24.17
CA CYS A 361 7.27 -15.68 -24.29
C CYS A 361 8.23 -14.81 -23.48
N ILE A 362 9.19 -14.18 -24.15
CA ILE A 362 10.07 -13.18 -23.54
C ILE A 362 9.59 -11.80 -23.90
N GLU A 363 9.35 -10.98 -22.90
CA GLU A 363 8.95 -9.58 -23.08
C GLU A 363 9.98 -8.64 -22.45
N VAL A 364 10.08 -7.42 -22.97
CA VAL A 364 10.88 -6.36 -22.35
C VAL A 364 10.04 -5.10 -22.23
N ASN A 365 10.25 -4.34 -21.16
CA ASN A 365 9.63 -3.02 -21.01
C ASN A 365 10.02 -2.10 -22.18
N VAL A 366 9.06 -1.33 -22.68
CA VAL A 366 9.28 -0.32 -23.72
C VAL A 366 8.64 1.02 -23.37
N ARG A 367 7.43 1.01 -22.80
CA ARG A 367 6.62 2.23 -22.60
C ARG A 367 6.58 2.66 -21.12
N PRO A 368 6.55 3.97 -20.84
CA PRO A 368 6.54 4.48 -19.47
C PRO A 368 5.18 4.34 -18.76
N ALA A 369 4.10 4.16 -19.53
CA ALA A 369 2.73 3.97 -19.04
C ALA A 369 1.91 3.19 -20.07
N VAL A 370 0.74 2.69 -19.63
CA VAL A 370 -0.20 1.92 -20.45
C VAL A 370 -1.46 2.74 -20.75
N PHE A 371 -2.09 3.33 -19.73
CA PHE A 371 -3.27 4.16 -19.89
C PHE A 371 -3.10 5.48 -19.13
N TYR A 372 -2.53 6.49 -19.79
CA TYR A 372 -2.21 7.76 -19.13
C TYR A 372 -2.33 8.91 -20.12
N PRO A 373 -3.19 9.92 -19.87
CA PRO A 373 -3.23 11.09 -20.73
C PRO A 373 -1.90 11.84 -20.69
N LYS A 374 -1.36 12.26 -21.84
CA LYS A 374 -0.14 13.10 -21.89
C LYS A 374 -0.40 14.56 -21.48
N GLN A 375 -1.66 14.95 -21.34
CA GLN A 375 -2.06 16.31 -20.97
C GLN A 375 -2.96 16.26 -19.73
N PRO A 376 -2.86 17.23 -18.82
CA PRO A 376 -3.73 17.28 -17.66
C PRO A 376 -5.17 17.72 -18.03
N GLY A 377 -6.12 17.47 -17.13
CA GLY A 377 -7.50 17.97 -17.26
C GLY A 377 -8.38 17.19 -18.24
N ILE A 378 -7.98 15.98 -18.62
CA ILE A 378 -8.81 15.03 -19.35
C ILE A 378 -9.78 14.41 -18.35
N ASN A 379 -10.96 15.02 -18.17
CA ASN A 379 -11.90 14.65 -17.10
C ASN A 379 -12.84 13.51 -17.50
N TYR A 380 -13.54 12.92 -16.52
CA TYR A 380 -14.70 12.04 -16.74
C TYR A 380 -14.44 10.89 -17.74
N ILE A 381 -13.31 10.21 -17.56
CA ILE A 381 -13.03 8.93 -18.23
C ILE A 381 -13.48 7.79 -17.32
N THR A 382 -14.03 6.73 -17.90
CA THR A 382 -14.20 5.44 -17.23
C THR A 382 -13.30 4.42 -17.91
N VAL A 383 -12.53 3.65 -17.15
CA VAL A 383 -11.71 2.53 -17.63
C VAL A 383 -12.13 1.27 -16.87
N ARG A 384 -12.61 0.26 -17.60
CA ARG A 384 -13.24 -0.92 -16.99
C ARG A 384 -12.85 -2.25 -17.63
N GLY A 385 -12.62 -3.27 -16.80
CA GLY A 385 -12.54 -4.66 -17.26
C GLY A 385 -11.23 -5.01 -17.96
N LEU A 386 -10.18 -4.18 -17.82
CA LEU A 386 -8.93 -4.34 -18.55
C LEU A 386 -7.85 -4.97 -17.67
N THR A 387 -7.03 -5.85 -18.26
CA THR A 387 -5.75 -6.27 -17.68
C THR A 387 -4.66 -5.38 -18.24
N MET A 388 -3.94 -4.66 -17.38
CA MET A 388 -2.91 -3.71 -17.79
C MET A 388 -1.61 -4.01 -17.05
N CYS A 389 -0.52 -4.27 -17.78
CA CYS A 389 0.75 -4.67 -17.17
C CYS A 389 2.01 -4.16 -17.89
N HIS A 390 3.16 -4.38 -17.25
CA HIS A 390 4.52 -4.16 -17.79
C HIS A 390 4.81 -2.70 -18.16
N ALA A 391 4.77 -1.80 -17.18
CA ALA A 391 5.05 -0.38 -17.41
C ALA A 391 6.38 0.07 -16.79
N ALA A 392 7.18 0.77 -17.59
CA ALA A 392 8.45 1.37 -17.20
C ALA A 392 8.25 2.72 -16.46
N THR A 393 7.42 2.74 -15.42
CA THR A 393 7.08 3.97 -14.69
C THR A 393 8.30 4.52 -13.95
N GLN A 394 8.33 5.84 -13.76
CA GLN A 394 9.34 6.52 -12.94
C GLN A 394 8.98 6.49 -11.45
N TRP A 395 9.95 6.83 -10.60
CA TRP A 395 9.71 7.13 -9.19
C TRP A 395 8.75 8.32 -9.05
N ALA A 396 7.77 8.21 -8.15
CA ALA A 396 6.63 9.13 -8.07
C ALA A 396 6.52 9.87 -6.72
N PRO A 397 7.50 10.71 -6.33
CA PRO A 397 7.44 11.50 -5.10
C PRO A 397 6.36 12.59 -5.22
N PRO A 398 5.92 13.20 -4.09
CA PRO A 398 4.86 14.19 -4.11
C PRO A 398 5.23 15.50 -4.82
N THR A 399 6.51 15.66 -5.14
CA THR A 399 7.14 16.84 -5.74
C THR A 399 7.36 16.70 -7.25
N ALA A 400 7.13 15.53 -7.85
CA ALA A 400 7.28 15.29 -9.30
C ALA A 400 5.95 14.88 -9.97
N GLU A 401 5.89 14.86 -11.31
CA GLU A 401 4.78 14.17 -12.00
C GLU A 401 4.73 12.72 -11.55
N GLN A 402 3.56 12.30 -11.09
CA GLN A 402 3.37 10.94 -10.60
C GLN A 402 2.80 10.09 -11.72
N ILE A 403 3.63 9.77 -12.71
CA ILE A 403 3.26 8.83 -13.77
C ILE A 403 3.20 7.42 -13.19
N ALA A 404 2.13 6.71 -13.50
CA ALA A 404 1.93 5.30 -13.13
C ALA A 404 1.47 4.52 -14.36
N LEU A 405 1.26 3.21 -14.21
CA LEU A 405 0.81 2.34 -15.28
C LEU A 405 -0.52 2.84 -15.89
N ILE A 406 -1.47 3.18 -15.03
CA ILE A 406 -2.68 3.95 -15.35
C ILE A 406 -2.77 5.19 -14.47
N GLY A 407 -3.27 6.30 -15.00
CA GLY A 407 -3.45 7.49 -14.15
C GLY A 407 -4.32 8.58 -14.74
N THR A 408 -4.82 9.42 -13.83
CA THR A 408 -5.82 10.45 -14.12
C THR A 408 -5.21 11.76 -14.63
N HIS A 409 -3.90 11.94 -14.44
CA HIS A 409 -3.11 13.13 -14.78
C HIS A 409 -3.84 14.46 -14.47
N TRP A 410 -3.93 14.81 -13.18
CA TRP A 410 -4.46 16.12 -12.74
C TRP A 410 -5.80 16.49 -13.40
N SER A 411 -6.80 15.65 -13.19
CA SER A 411 -8.12 15.79 -13.79
C SER A 411 -9.21 15.62 -12.72
N ARG A 412 -10.45 15.42 -13.16
CA ARG A 412 -11.61 15.22 -12.29
C ARG A 412 -12.49 14.09 -12.77
N GLY A 413 -13.06 13.35 -11.82
CA GLY A 413 -14.22 12.50 -12.07
C GLY A 413 -13.94 11.19 -12.82
N TRP A 414 -12.70 10.70 -12.81
CA TRP A 414 -12.41 9.38 -13.38
C TRP A 414 -13.07 8.26 -12.59
N ILE A 415 -13.43 7.18 -13.28
CA ILE A 415 -13.73 5.89 -12.68
C ILE A 415 -12.72 4.87 -13.24
N ILE A 416 -11.98 4.22 -12.36
CA ILE A 416 -11.07 3.12 -12.69
C ILE A 416 -11.62 1.90 -11.95
N GLU A 417 -12.25 0.99 -12.66
CA GLU A 417 -12.95 -0.13 -12.02
C GLU A 417 -12.83 -1.48 -12.71
N ASP A 418 -12.95 -2.58 -11.98
CA ASP A 418 -12.91 -3.94 -12.53
C ASP A 418 -11.63 -4.25 -13.34
N ASN A 419 -10.51 -3.58 -13.04
CA ASN A 419 -9.25 -3.77 -13.76
C ASN A 419 -8.26 -4.64 -12.99
N ARG A 420 -7.39 -5.34 -13.73
CA ARG A 420 -6.18 -5.95 -13.19
C ARG A 420 -4.99 -5.07 -13.55
N VAL A 421 -4.26 -4.56 -12.56
CA VAL A 421 -3.10 -3.68 -12.76
C VAL A 421 -1.89 -4.35 -12.13
N SER A 422 -0.85 -4.65 -12.91
CA SER A 422 0.33 -5.30 -12.34
C SER A 422 1.65 -5.00 -13.04
N HIS A 423 2.75 -5.41 -12.39
CA HIS A 423 4.09 -5.39 -12.98
C HIS A 423 4.53 -3.99 -13.43
N SER A 424 4.31 -3.01 -12.55
CA SER A 424 4.79 -1.65 -12.75
C SER A 424 6.12 -1.46 -12.03
N ILE A 425 7.10 -0.84 -12.70
CA ILE A 425 8.42 -0.59 -12.08
C ILE A 425 8.33 0.28 -10.83
N CYS A 426 7.34 1.14 -10.73
CA CYS A 426 7.09 1.94 -9.54
C CYS A 426 5.61 1.85 -9.16
N SER A 427 4.76 2.69 -9.74
CA SER A 427 3.37 2.85 -9.27
C SER A 427 2.35 2.23 -10.23
N GLY A 428 1.34 1.53 -9.70
CA GLY A 428 0.26 0.93 -10.47
C GLY A 428 -0.76 1.96 -10.96
N ILE A 429 -1.49 2.59 -10.04
CA ILE A 429 -2.52 3.61 -10.32
C ILE A 429 -2.07 4.97 -9.78
N SER A 430 -2.18 6.02 -10.59
CA SER A 430 -1.93 7.40 -10.15
C SER A 430 -3.18 8.27 -10.15
N LEU A 431 -3.44 8.84 -8.97
CA LEU A 431 -4.33 9.98 -8.76
C LEU A 431 -3.51 11.27 -8.51
N GLY A 432 -2.25 11.29 -8.93
CA GLY A 432 -1.27 12.27 -8.50
C GLY A 432 -1.23 13.58 -9.28
N LYS A 433 -0.22 14.39 -8.97
CA LYS A 433 -0.03 15.70 -9.59
C LYS A 433 0.56 15.59 -11.00
N TYR A 434 0.32 16.65 -11.77
CA TYR A 434 0.92 16.94 -13.08
C TYR A 434 2.42 17.25 -12.96
N GLY A 435 3.15 17.21 -14.08
CA GLY A 435 4.56 17.64 -14.16
C GLY A 435 4.76 19.13 -14.39
N ASP A 436 5.78 19.71 -13.76
CA ASP A 436 6.25 21.06 -14.06
C ASP A 436 7.78 21.21 -13.94
N ALA A 437 8.29 22.42 -14.19
CA ALA A 437 9.73 22.69 -14.22
C ALA A 437 10.43 22.55 -12.85
N PHE A 438 9.69 22.25 -11.78
CA PHE A 438 10.19 22.08 -10.42
C PHE A 438 10.09 20.62 -9.94
N ASP A 439 9.78 19.69 -10.84
CA ASP A 439 9.77 18.27 -10.51
C ASP A 439 11.16 17.83 -10.02
N ASN A 440 11.20 17.14 -8.87
CA ASN A 440 12.42 16.72 -8.18
C ASN A 440 13.40 17.86 -7.84
N SER A 441 12.87 19.06 -7.59
CA SER A 441 13.67 20.21 -7.15
C SER A 441 13.41 20.56 -5.68
N SER A 442 12.82 19.67 -4.88
CA SER A 442 12.47 20.00 -3.49
C SER A 442 13.63 19.81 -2.51
N GLU A 443 14.71 19.14 -2.95
CA GLU A 443 15.88 18.81 -2.12
C GLU A 443 15.49 17.99 -0.88
N ASP A 444 14.47 17.15 -1.00
CA ASP A 444 13.93 16.31 0.08
C ASP A 444 13.40 17.11 1.29
N THR A 445 13.00 18.37 1.08
CA THR A 445 12.57 19.29 2.15
C THR A 445 11.06 19.46 2.25
N ALA A 446 10.59 19.68 3.48
CA ALA A 446 9.22 20.07 3.76
C ALA A 446 8.85 21.39 3.06
N GLU A 447 9.75 22.37 3.08
CA GLU A 447 9.57 23.68 2.43
C GLU A 447 9.43 23.55 0.91
N GLY A 448 10.23 22.68 0.28
CA GLY A 448 10.13 22.38 -1.14
C GLY A 448 8.76 21.76 -1.51
N TYR A 449 8.23 20.88 -0.66
CA TYR A 449 6.89 20.35 -0.86
C TYR A 449 5.79 21.41 -0.65
N VAL A 450 5.94 22.31 0.33
CA VAL A 450 5.02 23.44 0.54
C VAL A 450 4.95 24.33 -0.71
N GLU A 451 6.08 24.62 -1.34
CA GLU A 451 6.09 25.37 -2.59
C GLU A 451 5.40 24.61 -3.73
N THR A 452 5.50 23.28 -3.75
CA THR A 452 4.75 22.42 -4.69
C THR A 452 3.24 22.61 -4.50
N ILE A 453 2.77 22.65 -3.25
CA ILE A 453 1.36 22.90 -2.92
C ILE A 453 0.92 24.30 -3.38
N HIS A 454 1.75 25.33 -3.16
CA HIS A 454 1.47 26.69 -3.65
C HIS A 454 1.34 26.74 -5.19
N ARG A 455 2.19 26.00 -5.93
CA ARG A 455 2.10 25.89 -7.39
C ARG A 455 0.81 25.17 -7.82
N ALA A 456 0.46 24.07 -7.16
CA ALA A 456 -0.77 23.33 -7.42
C ALA A 456 -2.03 24.17 -7.19
N LEU A 457 -2.08 24.95 -6.10
CA LEU A 457 -3.17 25.90 -5.84
C LEU A 457 -3.29 26.95 -6.96
N LYS A 458 -2.17 27.53 -7.41
CA LYS A 458 -2.14 28.46 -8.56
C LYS A 458 -2.62 27.81 -9.85
N ARG A 459 -2.38 26.50 -10.03
CA ARG A 459 -2.88 25.70 -11.18
C ARG A 459 -4.30 25.16 -11.02
N GLY A 460 -4.97 25.54 -9.94
CA GLY A 460 -6.38 25.24 -9.71
C GLY A 460 -6.61 23.88 -9.06
N TRP A 461 -5.76 23.48 -8.12
CA TRP A 461 -6.13 22.48 -7.12
C TRP A 461 -7.30 23.01 -6.27
N LYS A 462 -8.52 22.68 -6.68
CA LYS A 462 -9.76 23.10 -6.04
C LYS A 462 -10.85 22.06 -6.27
N LYS A 463 -11.76 21.94 -5.29
CA LYS A 463 -12.84 20.93 -5.24
C LYS A 463 -13.61 20.77 -6.56
N ASN A 464 -13.95 21.87 -7.24
CA ASN A 464 -14.71 21.78 -8.49
C ASN A 464 -13.88 21.47 -9.76
N LYS A 465 -12.56 21.28 -9.66
CA LYS A 465 -11.67 21.10 -10.82
C LYS A 465 -10.81 19.84 -10.77
N ILE A 466 -10.39 19.38 -9.60
CA ILE A 466 -9.44 18.27 -9.44
C ILE A 466 -9.99 17.25 -8.45
N GLY A 467 -9.75 15.96 -8.68
CA GLY A 467 -10.12 14.87 -7.79
C GLY A 467 -11.51 14.31 -8.08
N HIS A 468 -12.23 13.88 -7.05
CA HIS A 468 -13.52 13.18 -7.24
C HIS A 468 -13.41 11.91 -8.09
N HIS A 469 -12.29 11.20 -7.99
CA HIS A 469 -12.12 9.94 -8.69
C HIS A 469 -12.78 8.79 -7.92
N VAL A 470 -13.12 7.72 -8.62
CA VAL A 470 -13.53 6.45 -8.02
C VAL A 470 -12.54 5.39 -8.51
N VAL A 471 -11.88 4.72 -7.58
CA VAL A 471 -11.04 3.55 -7.85
C VAL A 471 -11.72 2.38 -7.16
N LYS A 472 -12.36 1.51 -7.94
CA LYS A 472 -13.26 0.49 -7.41
C LYS A 472 -13.00 -0.91 -7.94
N ASN A 473 -13.01 -1.94 -7.11
CA ASN A 473 -13.00 -3.34 -7.59
C ASN A 473 -11.83 -3.64 -8.54
N ASN A 474 -10.65 -3.12 -8.24
CA ASN A 474 -9.44 -3.43 -9.01
C ASN A 474 -8.58 -4.42 -8.22
N HIS A 475 -7.87 -5.26 -8.95
CA HIS A 475 -6.82 -6.13 -8.43
C HIS A 475 -5.46 -5.55 -8.82
N ILE A 476 -4.69 -5.08 -7.85
CA ILE A 476 -3.49 -4.29 -8.03
C ILE A 476 -2.31 -5.00 -7.37
N SER A 477 -1.31 -5.41 -8.15
CA SER A 477 -0.18 -6.16 -7.57
C SER A 477 1.14 -6.00 -8.29
N HIS A 478 2.23 -6.51 -7.69
CA HIS A 478 3.55 -6.54 -8.31
C HIS A 478 3.99 -5.15 -8.80
N CYS A 479 3.89 -4.15 -7.93
CA CYS A 479 4.34 -2.79 -8.19
C CYS A 479 5.42 -2.41 -7.19
N GLU A 480 6.57 -1.92 -7.64
CA GLU A 480 7.75 -1.76 -6.77
C GLU A 480 7.86 -0.41 -6.05
N GLN A 481 6.83 0.43 -6.11
CA GLN A 481 6.68 1.63 -5.27
C GLN A 481 5.31 1.66 -4.60
N THR A 482 4.22 1.72 -5.37
CA THR A 482 2.86 1.72 -4.81
C THR A 482 1.86 0.95 -5.66
N GLY A 483 0.80 0.45 -5.03
CA GLY A 483 -0.42 0.06 -5.75
C GLY A 483 -1.14 1.31 -6.24
N ILE A 484 -1.44 2.25 -5.34
CA ILE A 484 -2.06 3.55 -5.65
C ILE A 484 -1.22 4.69 -5.06
N VAL A 485 -0.85 5.66 -5.91
CA VAL A 485 -0.14 6.89 -5.51
C VAL A 485 -0.97 8.14 -5.79
N GLY A 486 -0.83 9.18 -4.97
CA GLY A 486 -1.32 10.50 -5.34
C GLY A 486 -0.97 11.64 -4.39
N SER A 487 -0.38 12.70 -4.93
CA SER A 487 -0.18 14.00 -4.28
C SER A 487 -1.20 15.00 -4.81
N MET A 488 -2.08 15.47 -3.94
CA MET A 488 -3.17 16.45 -4.15
C MET A 488 -4.28 16.03 -5.12
N GLY A 489 -3.97 15.33 -6.21
CA GLY A 489 -4.94 14.95 -7.23
C GLY A 489 -6.02 13.98 -6.74
N ALA A 490 -5.74 13.22 -5.67
CA ALA A 490 -6.68 12.30 -5.06
C ALA A 490 -7.76 12.97 -4.21
N ALA A 491 -7.67 14.28 -3.92
CA ALA A 491 -8.63 14.96 -3.05
C ALA A 491 -10.09 14.66 -3.44
N PHE A 492 -10.93 14.41 -2.45
CA PHE A 492 -12.35 14.09 -2.62
C PHE A 492 -12.58 12.79 -3.42
N SER A 493 -11.64 11.86 -3.50
CA SER A 493 -11.84 10.59 -4.22
C SER A 493 -12.40 9.50 -3.30
N THR A 494 -12.89 8.43 -3.91
CA THR A 494 -13.33 7.20 -3.24
C THR A 494 -12.47 6.05 -3.76
N ILE A 495 -11.86 5.29 -2.86
CA ILE A 495 -11.06 4.10 -3.14
C ILE A 495 -11.73 2.94 -2.39
N VAL A 496 -12.38 2.05 -3.12
CA VAL A 496 -13.31 1.08 -2.52
C VAL A 496 -13.26 -0.29 -3.18
N ASP A 497 -13.47 -1.36 -2.43
CA ASP A 497 -13.57 -2.73 -2.96
C ASP A 497 -12.29 -3.20 -3.70
N ASN A 498 -11.11 -2.63 -3.45
CA ASN A 498 -9.89 -3.04 -4.18
C ASN A 498 -9.12 -4.12 -3.41
N ASP A 499 -8.53 -5.05 -4.17
CA ASP A 499 -7.54 -6.02 -3.72
C ASP A 499 -6.14 -5.53 -4.11
N ILE A 500 -5.29 -5.26 -3.11
CA ILE A 500 -3.97 -4.62 -3.27
C ILE A 500 -2.92 -5.44 -2.56
N HIS A 501 -2.00 -6.04 -3.31
CA HIS A 501 -1.02 -6.92 -2.71
C HIS A 501 0.30 -7.04 -3.47
N ASP A 502 1.32 -7.60 -2.83
CA ASP A 502 2.66 -7.74 -3.41
C ASP A 502 3.23 -6.41 -3.91
N ILE A 503 3.14 -5.39 -3.04
CA ILE A 503 3.59 -4.03 -3.31
C ILE A 503 4.92 -3.78 -2.62
N HIS A 504 5.91 -3.42 -3.43
CA HIS A 504 7.30 -3.25 -3.00
C HIS A 504 7.86 -4.48 -2.29
N VAL A 505 7.42 -5.68 -2.71
CA VAL A 505 7.93 -6.91 -2.10
C VAL A 505 9.36 -7.17 -2.49
N ARG A 506 9.84 -6.81 -3.70
CA ARG A 506 11.22 -7.14 -4.10
C ARG A 506 12.27 -6.34 -3.36
N GLU A 507 11.90 -5.15 -2.88
CA GLU A 507 12.74 -4.22 -2.11
C GLU A 507 14.12 -3.97 -2.73
N LEU A 508 14.18 -3.98 -4.06
CA LEU A 508 15.41 -3.81 -4.81
C LEU A 508 16.03 -2.42 -4.56
N PHE A 509 15.19 -1.40 -4.51
CA PHE A 509 15.47 -0.04 -4.03
C PHE A 509 14.61 0.25 -2.78
N THR A 510 14.68 1.45 -2.23
CA THR A 510 13.76 1.93 -1.17
C THR A 510 13.62 3.44 -1.24
N GLY A 511 12.95 4.06 -0.28
CA GLY A 511 12.71 5.49 -0.23
C GLY A 511 11.56 5.85 0.70
N ALA A 512 11.23 7.13 0.79
CA ALA A 512 10.10 7.60 1.57
C ALA A 512 8.81 7.69 0.74
N GLU A 513 8.54 6.76 -0.20
CA GLU A 513 7.36 6.87 -1.08
C GLU A 513 6.65 5.55 -1.41
N MET A 514 6.85 4.49 -0.61
CA MET A 514 6.24 3.18 -0.84
C MET A 514 5.13 2.83 0.16
N ALA A 515 4.04 2.28 -0.37
CA ALA A 515 2.94 1.65 0.35
C ALA A 515 1.97 1.00 -0.66
N GLY A 516 1.11 0.09 -0.23
CA GLY A 516 -0.04 -0.35 -1.01
C GLY A 516 -0.83 0.85 -1.54
N ILE A 517 -1.14 1.80 -0.65
CA ILE A 517 -1.68 3.12 -1.01
C ILE A 517 -0.84 4.21 -0.33
N LYS A 518 -0.30 5.18 -1.09
CA LYS A 518 0.30 6.41 -0.54
C LYS A 518 -0.38 7.66 -1.10
N LEU A 519 -0.96 8.47 -0.21
CA LEU A 519 -1.61 9.72 -0.58
C LEU A 519 -1.10 10.91 0.23
N HIS A 520 -0.92 12.04 -0.47
CA HIS A 520 -0.70 13.35 0.11
C HIS A 520 -1.84 14.27 -0.29
N GLY A 521 -2.34 15.11 0.63
CA GLY A 521 -3.50 15.94 0.30
C GLY A 521 -4.78 15.14 0.12
N ALA A 522 -4.93 14.06 0.91
CA ALA A 522 -6.10 13.19 0.94
C ALA A 522 -7.32 13.88 1.60
N ILE A 523 -7.67 15.08 1.12
CA ILE A 523 -8.74 15.89 1.67
C ILE A 523 -10.09 15.27 1.32
N ASP A 524 -10.94 15.00 2.33
CA ASP A 524 -12.22 14.30 2.20
C ASP A 524 -12.15 13.01 1.33
N VAL A 525 -11.04 12.28 1.37
CA VAL A 525 -10.91 10.98 0.66
C VAL A 525 -11.59 9.89 1.49
N LEU A 526 -12.35 9.02 0.83
CA LEU A 526 -12.88 7.80 1.42
C LEU A 526 -12.05 6.61 0.92
N ILE A 527 -11.47 5.85 1.85
CA ILE A 527 -10.76 4.60 1.60
C ILE A 527 -11.53 3.52 2.36
N GLU A 528 -12.38 2.78 1.66
CA GLU A 528 -13.37 1.91 2.28
C GLU A 528 -13.32 0.49 1.75
N ASN A 529 -13.49 -0.53 2.57
CA ASN A 529 -13.64 -1.91 2.10
C ASN A 529 -12.54 -2.33 1.10
N ASN A 530 -11.26 -2.18 1.43
CA ASN A 530 -10.15 -2.69 0.62
C ASN A 530 -9.41 -3.80 1.36
N HIS A 531 -8.82 -4.72 0.61
CA HIS A 531 -7.97 -5.80 1.10
C HIS A 531 -6.52 -5.48 0.74
N ILE A 532 -5.68 -5.28 1.76
CA ILE A 532 -4.31 -4.74 1.57
C ILE A 532 -3.31 -5.61 2.33
N TYR A 533 -2.51 -6.39 1.60
CA TYR A 533 -1.62 -7.39 2.19
C TYR A 533 -0.32 -7.60 1.43
N ARG A 534 0.69 -8.22 2.08
CA ARG A 534 2.04 -8.41 1.50
C ARG A 534 2.61 -7.12 0.93
N CYS A 535 2.51 -6.04 1.69
CA CYS A 535 3.12 -4.76 1.37
C CYS A 535 4.18 -4.39 2.40
N CYS A 536 5.23 -3.68 1.99
CA CYS A 536 6.17 -3.07 2.95
C CYS A 536 5.46 -2.06 3.89
N ARG A 537 4.31 -1.54 3.45
CA ARG A 537 3.37 -0.73 4.19
C ARG A 537 2.00 -0.81 3.53
N GLY A 538 0.91 -1.00 4.27
CA GLY A 538 -0.44 -1.06 3.70
C GLY A 538 -0.92 0.29 3.19
N LEU A 539 -1.13 1.25 4.09
CA LEU A 539 -1.63 2.60 3.80
C LEU A 539 -0.75 3.67 4.44
N TRP A 540 -0.41 4.69 3.67
CA TRP A 540 0.30 5.89 4.13
C TRP A 540 -0.44 7.16 3.73
N LEU A 541 -0.94 7.88 4.73
CA LEU A 541 -1.53 9.20 4.57
C LEU A 541 -0.53 10.24 5.06
N ASP A 542 0.12 10.90 4.11
CA ASP A 542 1.30 11.74 4.32
C ASP A 542 0.95 13.20 3.99
N TRP A 543 0.77 14.03 5.02
CA TRP A 543 0.28 15.42 4.96
C TRP A 543 -1.18 15.57 4.51
N MET A 544 -1.86 16.56 5.11
CA MET A 544 -3.13 17.10 4.65
C MET A 544 -4.26 16.06 4.50
N ALA A 545 -4.25 14.97 5.26
CA ALA A 545 -5.34 13.99 5.34
C ALA A 545 -6.58 14.54 6.09
N GLN A 546 -6.97 15.78 5.81
CA GLN A 546 -8.06 16.47 6.50
C GLN A 546 -9.41 16.08 5.90
N GLY A 547 -10.28 15.51 6.74
CA GLY A 547 -11.57 14.94 6.34
C GLY A 547 -11.47 13.52 5.77
N ALA A 548 -10.26 12.94 5.74
CA ALA A 548 -10.06 11.58 5.26
C ALA A 548 -10.80 10.57 6.17
N ARG A 549 -11.38 9.53 5.56
CA ARG A 549 -11.98 8.40 6.26
C ARG A 549 -11.43 7.08 5.70
N VAL A 550 -10.87 6.27 6.59
CA VAL A 550 -10.38 4.92 6.31
C VAL A 550 -11.31 3.95 7.03
N SER A 551 -12.22 3.31 6.30
CA SER A 551 -13.33 2.53 6.90
C SER A 551 -13.36 1.09 6.41
N SER A 552 -13.59 0.13 7.30
CA SER A 552 -13.88 -1.26 6.92
C SER A 552 -12.83 -1.94 6.01
N ASN A 553 -11.55 -1.60 6.14
CA ASN A 553 -10.48 -2.25 5.36
C ASN A 553 -9.89 -3.44 6.12
N LEU A 554 -9.39 -4.43 5.38
CA LEU A 554 -8.67 -5.60 5.89
C LEU A 554 -7.18 -5.46 5.57
N PHE A 555 -6.35 -5.33 6.62
CA PHE A 555 -4.90 -5.29 6.51
C PHE A 555 -4.26 -6.50 7.20
N HIS A 556 -3.39 -7.23 6.50
CA HIS A 556 -2.61 -8.34 7.06
C HIS A 556 -1.34 -8.60 6.25
N ASP A 557 -0.41 -9.39 6.80
CA ASP A 557 0.85 -9.76 6.15
C ASP A 557 1.66 -8.57 5.58
N ASN A 558 1.46 -7.39 6.14
CA ASN A 558 2.25 -6.20 5.84
C ASN A 558 3.39 -6.10 6.84
N THR A 559 4.49 -5.45 6.44
CA THR A 559 5.50 -5.03 7.43
C THR A 559 4.91 -3.97 8.37
N GLN A 560 3.98 -3.15 7.88
CA GLN A 560 3.22 -2.15 8.63
C GLN A 560 1.85 -1.93 7.99
N ASP A 561 0.75 -1.88 8.75
CA ASP A 561 -0.58 -1.64 8.15
C ASP A 561 -0.83 -0.17 7.83
N LEU A 562 -0.73 0.72 8.82
CA LEU A 562 -1.11 2.13 8.68
C LEU A 562 0.01 3.08 9.13
N PHE A 563 0.25 4.11 8.32
CA PHE A 563 1.10 5.24 8.66
C PHE A 563 0.36 6.57 8.45
N MET A 564 0.14 7.29 9.54
CA MET A 564 -0.37 8.67 9.52
C MET A 564 0.80 9.63 9.74
N GLU A 565 1.21 10.39 8.73
CA GLU A 565 2.37 11.29 8.84
C GLU A 565 2.01 12.78 8.73
N VAL A 566 2.39 13.52 9.77
CA VAL A 566 2.32 14.98 9.91
C VAL A 566 0.99 15.62 9.49
N ASN A 567 -0.11 14.92 9.78
CA ASN A 567 -1.47 15.41 9.61
C ASN A 567 -1.96 16.17 10.85
N HIS A 568 -2.96 17.04 10.64
CA HIS A 568 -3.60 17.82 11.71
C HIS A 568 -5.08 17.47 11.92
N GLY A 569 -5.62 16.53 11.14
CA GLY A 569 -7.02 16.12 11.17
C GLY A 569 -8.01 17.21 10.75
N PRO A 570 -9.32 17.03 11.04
CA PRO A 570 -9.90 15.79 11.54
C PRO A 570 -9.80 14.65 10.51
N TYR A 571 -9.36 13.46 10.90
CA TYR A 571 -9.46 12.23 10.09
C TYR A 571 -10.04 11.08 10.91
N VAL A 572 -10.68 10.13 10.23
CA VAL A 572 -11.39 9.01 10.88
C VAL A 572 -10.86 7.68 10.35
N ILE A 573 -10.53 6.76 11.26
CA ILE A 573 -10.10 5.40 10.98
C ILE A 573 -11.07 4.48 11.72
N ASP A 574 -12.01 3.86 11.00
CA ASP A 574 -13.12 3.12 11.64
C ASP A 574 -13.41 1.74 11.07
N ASN A 575 -13.85 0.81 11.92
CA ASN A 575 -14.24 -0.54 11.51
C ASN A 575 -13.15 -1.36 10.79
N ASN A 576 -11.86 -1.04 10.90
CA ASN A 576 -10.80 -1.76 10.17
C ASN A 576 -10.26 -2.96 10.97
N PHE A 577 -9.72 -3.94 10.24
CA PHE A 577 -8.91 -5.03 10.76
C PHE A 577 -7.42 -4.75 10.51
N PHE A 578 -6.64 -4.60 11.58
CA PHE A 578 -5.19 -4.41 11.54
C PHE A 578 -4.50 -5.65 12.14
N LEU A 579 -4.12 -6.58 11.26
CA LEU A 579 -3.68 -7.92 11.65
C LEU A 579 -2.17 -8.12 11.54
N SER A 580 -1.44 -7.16 10.97
CA SER A 580 0.01 -7.27 10.83
C SER A 580 0.75 -7.04 12.15
N PRO A 581 2.02 -7.46 12.28
CA PRO A 581 2.80 -7.27 13.50
C PRO A 581 2.95 -5.81 13.93
N TYR A 582 2.88 -4.88 12.98
CA TYR A 582 2.94 -3.44 13.22
C TYR A 582 1.71 -2.76 12.62
N ALA A 583 0.75 -2.42 13.47
CA ALA A 583 -0.54 -1.90 13.02
C ALA A 583 -0.46 -0.41 12.64
N LEU A 584 0.15 0.43 13.49
CA LEU A 584 0.07 1.88 13.35
C LEU A 584 1.38 2.58 13.70
N LEU A 585 1.90 3.36 12.76
CA LEU A 585 2.76 4.51 13.05
C LEU A 585 1.94 5.78 13.00
N ASP A 586 1.81 6.44 14.14
CA ASP A 586 1.13 7.72 14.23
C ASP A 586 2.15 8.84 14.48
N MET A 587 2.49 9.55 13.41
CA MET A 587 3.27 10.80 13.45
C MET A 587 2.35 12.00 13.19
N SER A 588 1.07 11.88 13.57
CA SER A 588 0.01 12.84 13.29
C SER A 588 -0.79 13.20 14.54
N ARG A 589 -1.82 14.04 14.36
CA ARG A 589 -2.85 14.36 15.35
C ARG A 589 -4.18 14.72 14.70
N GLY A 590 -5.20 14.87 15.54
CA GLY A 590 -6.56 15.21 15.12
C GLY A 590 -7.30 14.00 14.55
N GLY A 591 -6.87 12.79 14.85
CA GLY A 591 -7.50 11.56 14.40
C GLY A 591 -8.57 11.05 15.36
N ALA A 592 -9.42 10.18 14.82
CA ALA A 592 -10.36 9.35 15.56
C ALA A 592 -10.25 7.91 15.06
N PHE A 593 -9.89 6.99 15.96
CA PHE A 593 -9.81 5.55 15.75
C PHE A 593 -11.01 4.91 16.46
N VAL A 594 -11.93 4.35 15.68
CA VAL A 594 -13.24 3.95 16.19
C VAL A 594 -13.60 2.54 15.75
N HIS A 595 -14.00 1.65 16.66
CA HIS A 595 -14.47 0.31 16.27
C HIS A 595 -13.44 -0.52 15.45
N ASN A 596 -12.13 -0.34 15.62
CA ASN A 596 -11.15 -1.18 14.92
C ASN A 596 -10.77 -2.43 15.74
N LEU A 597 -10.29 -3.48 15.07
CA LEU A 597 -9.55 -4.58 15.69
C LEU A 597 -8.06 -4.40 15.40
N VAL A 598 -7.23 -4.36 16.45
CA VAL A 598 -5.80 -4.09 16.35
C VAL A 598 -4.99 -5.16 17.07
N LEU A 599 -4.24 -5.95 16.31
CA LEU A 599 -3.35 -6.99 16.84
C LEU A 599 -1.89 -6.54 16.94
N GLY A 600 -1.48 -5.63 16.06
CA GLY A 600 -0.09 -5.18 15.91
C GLY A 600 0.33 -4.05 16.86
N ASP A 601 1.64 -3.83 16.93
CA ASP A 601 2.26 -2.74 17.71
C ASP A 601 1.75 -1.36 17.24
N ILE A 602 1.72 -0.40 18.17
CA ILE A 602 1.35 0.99 17.92
C ILE A 602 2.52 1.87 18.34
N ARG A 603 3.05 2.65 17.41
CA ARG A 603 4.15 3.59 17.66
C ARG A 603 3.70 5.01 17.38
N VAL A 604 4.18 5.93 18.21
CA VAL A 604 3.75 7.33 18.16
C VAL A 604 4.97 8.25 18.09
N GLY A 605 4.91 9.23 17.19
CA GLY A 605 5.83 10.35 17.14
C GLY A 605 5.52 11.36 18.24
N HIS A 606 6.51 11.69 19.07
CA HIS A 606 6.29 12.66 20.16
C HIS A 606 6.27 14.11 19.65
N TYR A 607 7.06 14.42 18.62
CA TYR A 607 7.15 15.75 18.04
C TYR A 607 7.86 15.72 16.69
N ASP A 608 7.26 16.39 15.70
CA ASP A 608 7.89 16.71 14.42
C ASP A 608 7.90 18.24 14.21
N PRO A 609 9.05 18.88 13.93
CA PRO A 609 9.12 20.33 13.76
C PRO A 609 8.66 20.82 12.37
N ARG A 610 8.43 19.92 11.39
CA ARG A 610 8.01 20.31 10.05
C ARG A 610 6.70 21.08 10.11
N LEU A 611 6.69 22.26 9.51
CA LEU A 611 5.46 23.03 9.33
C LEU A 611 4.69 22.45 8.16
N THR A 612 3.55 21.81 8.43
CA THR A 612 2.69 21.24 7.40
C THR A 612 1.33 21.96 7.37
N PRO A 613 0.68 22.09 6.20
CA PRO A 613 -0.54 22.85 6.06
C PRO A 613 -1.78 22.12 6.59
N TYR A 614 -2.76 22.92 7.01
CA TYR A 614 -4.15 22.49 7.23
C TYR A 614 -5.10 23.41 6.47
N HIS A 615 -6.33 22.94 6.24
CA HIS A 615 -7.25 23.53 5.26
C HIS A 615 -8.54 24.07 5.88
N LYS A 616 -9.28 24.86 5.10
CA LYS A 616 -10.70 25.15 5.38
C LYS A 616 -11.52 23.86 5.23
N PRO A 617 -12.63 23.70 5.98
CA PRO A 617 -13.42 22.46 5.96
C PRO A 617 -13.88 22.14 4.53
N HIS A 618 -13.72 20.87 4.16
CA HIS A 618 -14.13 20.32 2.88
C HIS A 618 -13.61 21.10 1.66
N SER A 619 -12.36 21.57 1.72
CA SER A 619 -11.76 22.48 0.76
C SER A 619 -10.26 22.25 0.61
N THR A 620 -9.71 22.53 -0.58
CA THR A 620 -8.26 22.61 -0.80
C THR A 620 -7.66 23.93 -0.32
N ARG A 621 -8.49 24.91 0.08
CA ARG A 621 -7.99 26.23 0.53
C ARG A 621 -7.21 26.10 1.83
N LEU A 622 -5.95 26.52 1.83
CA LEU A 622 -5.13 26.59 3.03
C LEU A 622 -5.79 27.50 4.09
N ALA A 623 -5.77 27.04 5.33
CA ALA A 623 -6.19 27.81 6.51
C ALA A 623 -4.98 28.26 7.34
N GLY A 624 -3.90 27.49 7.34
CA GLY A 624 -2.63 27.83 7.99
C GLY A 624 -1.64 26.68 7.89
N MET A 625 -0.56 26.78 8.67
CA MET A 625 0.47 25.75 8.82
C MET A 625 0.78 25.57 10.31
N HIS A 626 1.26 24.39 10.70
CA HIS A 626 1.59 24.09 12.08
C HIS A 626 2.67 22.99 12.16
N ASP A 627 3.49 22.99 13.22
CA ASP A 627 4.37 21.87 13.59
C ASP A 627 3.54 20.63 14.01
N ASN A 628 4.13 19.51 14.45
CA ASN A 628 3.41 18.29 14.82
C ASN A 628 3.74 17.70 16.22
N PRO A 629 3.32 18.32 17.35
CA PRO A 629 3.36 17.64 18.66
C PRO A 629 2.41 16.44 18.77
N GLY A 630 2.87 15.34 19.37
CA GLY A 630 2.06 14.14 19.55
C GLY A 630 0.84 14.34 20.46
N GLY A 631 -0.23 13.57 20.21
CA GLY A 631 -1.49 13.55 20.96
C GLY A 631 -2.67 14.10 20.13
N ASP A 632 -3.72 14.60 20.79
CA ASP A 632 -4.99 15.00 20.14
C ASP A 632 -5.59 13.89 19.27
N GLN A 633 -5.55 12.66 19.79
CA GLN A 633 -6.21 11.49 19.21
C GLN A 633 -7.48 11.11 19.98
N ARG A 634 -8.38 10.39 19.32
CA ARG A 634 -9.57 9.78 19.93
C ARG A 634 -9.56 8.28 19.67
N TYR A 635 -9.74 7.48 20.70
CA TYR A 635 -9.86 6.02 20.62
C TYR A 635 -11.16 5.59 21.27
N TYR A 636 -12.14 5.15 20.48
CA TYR A 636 -13.43 4.72 20.99
C TYR A 636 -13.86 3.35 20.48
N ASN A 637 -14.34 2.51 21.38
CA ASN A 637 -14.95 1.23 21.06
C ASN A 637 -14.04 0.29 20.24
N ASN A 638 -12.72 0.38 20.36
CA ASN A 638 -11.79 -0.53 19.65
C ASN A 638 -11.51 -1.80 20.46
N ILE A 639 -11.01 -2.83 19.78
CA ILE A 639 -10.45 -4.04 20.40
C ILE A 639 -8.94 -4.05 20.15
N PHE A 640 -8.16 -4.13 21.21
CA PHE A 640 -6.71 -4.23 21.20
C PHE A 640 -6.27 -5.59 21.74
N VAL A 641 -5.33 -6.21 21.05
CA VAL A 641 -4.83 -7.56 21.38
C VAL A 641 -3.31 -7.56 21.32
N LYS A 642 -2.65 -8.37 22.15
CA LYS A 642 -1.19 -8.61 22.12
C LYS A 642 -0.35 -7.32 22.22
N ALA A 643 0.29 -6.93 21.11
CA ALA A 643 1.29 -5.87 21.06
C ALA A 643 0.68 -4.47 21.04
N ALA A 644 -0.63 -4.35 20.85
CA ALA A 644 -1.28 -3.05 20.70
C ALA A 644 -1.40 -2.32 22.05
N LYS A 645 -0.54 -1.32 22.26
CA LYS A 645 -0.39 -0.60 23.54
C LYS A 645 -0.74 0.88 23.38
N LEU A 646 -1.89 1.31 23.92
CA LEU A 646 -2.26 2.72 24.00
C LEU A 646 -1.53 3.48 25.12
N SER A 647 -0.87 2.78 26.05
CA SER A 647 0.00 3.41 27.07
C SER A 647 1.10 4.30 26.50
N ILE A 648 1.48 4.11 25.22
CA ILE A 648 2.43 5.00 24.54
C ILE A 648 1.94 6.46 24.51
N TYR A 649 0.63 6.69 24.46
CA TYR A 649 0.03 8.03 24.51
C TYR A 649 0.09 8.71 25.88
N ASP A 650 0.57 8.03 26.94
CA ASP A 650 0.81 8.68 28.24
C ASP A 650 2.01 9.65 28.20
N THR A 651 2.80 9.58 27.14
CA THR A 651 4.08 10.29 27.01
C THR A 651 4.03 11.46 26.02
N VAL A 652 2.87 11.68 25.38
CA VAL A 652 2.70 12.72 24.37
C VAL A 652 2.26 14.04 25.00
N LYS A 653 2.38 15.13 24.23
CA LYS A 653 2.19 16.50 24.74
C LYS A 653 0.73 16.94 24.79
N LEU A 654 -0.06 16.55 23.79
CA LEU A 654 -1.47 16.93 23.66
C LEU A 654 -2.37 15.87 24.30
N PRO A 655 -3.55 16.28 24.83
CA PRO A 655 -4.49 15.33 25.43
C PRO A 655 -4.95 14.30 24.40
N THR A 656 -5.15 13.07 24.85
CA THR A 656 -5.78 12.01 24.04
C THR A 656 -7.05 11.56 24.74
N TYR A 657 -8.07 11.23 23.97
CA TYR A 657 -9.42 10.91 24.46
C TYR A 657 -9.72 9.44 24.22
N PHE A 658 -10.27 8.78 25.23
CA PHE A 658 -10.53 7.35 25.22
C PHE A 658 -11.94 7.06 25.73
N GLY A 659 -12.46 5.88 25.41
CA GLY A 659 -13.68 5.35 26.00
C GLY A 659 -14.14 4.06 25.33
N GLY A 660 -14.59 3.11 26.13
CA GLY A 660 -15.15 1.85 25.65
C GLY A 660 -14.19 0.93 24.88
N ASN A 661 -12.87 1.07 25.03
CA ASN A 661 -11.92 0.15 24.40
C ASN A 661 -11.76 -1.13 25.23
N VAL A 662 -11.56 -2.25 24.54
CA VAL A 662 -11.33 -3.58 25.12
C VAL A 662 -9.89 -4.01 24.88
N PHE A 663 -9.22 -4.53 25.91
CA PHE A 663 -7.81 -4.93 25.89
C PHE A 663 -7.66 -6.40 26.26
N LEU A 664 -7.01 -7.18 25.40
CA LEU A 664 -6.87 -8.63 25.51
C LEU A 664 -5.39 -9.03 25.35
N GLU A 665 -5.02 -10.20 25.88
CA GLU A 665 -3.71 -10.84 25.68
C GLU A 665 -2.48 -9.93 25.91
N GLY A 666 -2.50 -9.07 26.92
CA GLY A 666 -1.37 -8.20 27.25
C GLY A 666 -1.33 -6.85 26.53
N ALA A 667 -2.35 -6.55 25.71
CA ALA A 667 -2.61 -5.18 25.25
C ALA A 667 -2.78 -4.24 26.45
N CYS A 668 -2.32 -3.00 26.32
CA CYS A 668 -2.21 -2.08 27.45
C CYS A 668 -2.97 -0.77 27.20
N PRO A 669 -3.94 -0.40 28.05
CA PRO A 669 -4.61 0.90 27.95
C PRO A 669 -3.70 2.06 28.31
N SER A 670 -4.09 3.27 27.89
CA SER A 670 -3.53 4.50 28.43
C SER A 670 -3.99 4.70 29.88
N LYS A 671 -3.14 5.31 30.72
CA LYS A 671 -3.54 5.75 32.08
C LYS A 671 -4.63 6.82 32.06
N GLN A 672 -4.88 7.44 30.90
CA GLN A 672 -5.93 8.44 30.70
C GLN A 672 -7.31 7.80 30.47
N GLU A 673 -7.37 6.50 30.17
CA GLU A 673 -8.63 5.76 29.99
C GLU A 673 -9.12 5.18 31.32
N SER A 674 -10.10 5.83 31.94
CA SER A 674 -10.61 5.42 33.27
C SER A 674 -11.54 4.20 33.24
N ASP A 675 -12.12 3.91 32.08
CA ASP A 675 -13.15 2.88 31.84
C ASP A 675 -12.65 1.74 30.95
N ALA A 676 -11.33 1.61 30.76
CA ALA A 676 -10.73 0.54 29.96
C ALA A 676 -11.11 -0.84 30.50
N LEU A 677 -11.56 -1.73 29.61
CA LEU A 677 -11.88 -3.11 29.96
C LEU A 677 -10.70 -4.03 29.65
N LEU A 678 -10.04 -4.55 30.69
CA LEU A 678 -8.94 -5.50 30.55
C LEU A 678 -9.45 -6.94 30.74
N LEU A 679 -9.28 -7.77 29.72
CA LEU A 679 -9.68 -9.18 29.69
C LEU A 679 -8.44 -10.07 29.48
N ASN A 680 -7.40 -9.87 30.31
CA ASN A 680 -6.09 -10.51 30.15
C ASN A 680 -6.09 -12.03 30.32
N GLU A 681 -7.12 -12.61 30.93
CA GLU A 681 -7.24 -14.07 31.11
C GLU A 681 -7.83 -14.77 29.87
N VAL A 682 -8.35 -13.99 28.91
CA VAL A 682 -8.91 -14.51 27.67
C VAL A 682 -7.80 -14.60 26.62
N SER A 683 -7.56 -15.81 26.11
CA SER A 683 -6.76 -16.00 24.90
C SER A 683 -7.68 -16.18 23.68
N LEU A 684 -7.42 -15.38 22.65
CA LEU A 684 -8.13 -15.34 21.39
C LEU A 684 -7.16 -15.68 20.26
N PRO A 685 -7.17 -16.93 19.76
CA PRO A 685 -6.45 -17.27 18.55
C PRO A 685 -7.15 -16.61 17.35
N PHE A 686 -6.85 -15.33 17.10
CA PHE A 686 -7.23 -14.69 15.84
C PHE A 686 -6.23 -15.12 14.76
N THR A 687 -6.63 -16.06 13.92
CA THR A 687 -5.85 -16.56 12.79
C THR A 687 -6.64 -16.36 11.52
N LEU A 688 -6.11 -15.55 10.61
CA LEU A 688 -6.64 -15.42 9.27
C LEU A 688 -6.29 -16.68 8.46
N GLN A 689 -7.29 -17.26 7.80
CA GLN A 689 -7.15 -18.42 6.94
C GLN A 689 -7.45 -18.02 5.50
N GLU A 690 -6.42 -18.04 4.66
CA GLU A 690 -6.58 -17.81 3.22
C GLU A 690 -6.95 -19.12 2.51
N THR A 691 -7.97 -19.05 1.65
CA THR A 691 -8.44 -20.16 0.82
C THR A 691 -8.65 -19.69 -0.62
N GLU A 692 -8.96 -20.59 -1.55
CA GLU A 692 -9.32 -20.22 -2.93
C GLU A 692 -10.60 -19.37 -3.01
N GLU A 693 -11.47 -19.41 -1.99
CA GLU A 693 -12.76 -18.71 -1.97
C GLU A 693 -12.68 -17.36 -1.24
N GLY A 694 -11.60 -17.08 -0.52
CA GLY A 694 -11.46 -15.87 0.29
C GLY A 694 -10.68 -16.03 1.59
N SER A 695 -10.69 -14.95 2.36
CA SER A 695 -10.04 -14.79 3.66
C SER A 695 -11.06 -14.98 4.79
N TYR A 696 -10.80 -15.94 5.67
CA TYR A 696 -11.71 -16.36 6.74
C TYR A 696 -11.10 -16.22 8.12
N VAL A 697 -11.93 -15.97 9.13
CA VAL A 697 -11.51 -16.00 10.53
C VAL A 697 -12.51 -16.77 11.39
N ASP A 698 -12.00 -17.58 12.33
CA ASP A 698 -12.80 -18.09 13.45
C ASP A 698 -13.02 -16.96 14.46
N TYR A 699 -14.24 -16.43 14.49
CA TYR A 699 -14.63 -15.30 15.32
C TYR A 699 -15.43 -15.74 16.56
N ALA A 700 -15.77 -17.03 16.71
CA ALA A 700 -16.53 -17.54 17.84
C ALA A 700 -15.93 -17.21 19.21
N PRO A 701 -14.59 -17.28 19.40
CA PRO A 701 -13.98 -16.88 20.67
C PRO A 701 -14.25 -15.41 21.00
N MET A 702 -14.21 -14.53 20.00
CA MET A 702 -14.50 -13.11 20.18
C MET A 702 -15.98 -12.88 20.54
N ILE A 703 -16.89 -13.60 19.88
CA ILE A 703 -18.33 -13.52 20.17
C ILE A 703 -18.61 -13.86 21.63
N SER A 704 -18.04 -14.96 22.12
CA SER A 704 -18.26 -15.43 23.49
C SER A 704 -17.77 -14.48 24.59
N VAL A 705 -16.88 -13.56 24.24
CA VAL A 705 -16.24 -12.63 25.17
C VAL A 705 -16.92 -11.27 25.15
N LEU A 706 -17.50 -10.88 24.02
CA LEU A 706 -18.03 -9.54 23.79
C LEU A 706 -19.56 -9.44 23.84
N ASP A 707 -20.30 -10.54 23.93
CA ASP A 707 -21.76 -10.59 23.74
C ASP A 707 -22.56 -9.70 24.71
N GLU A 708 -22.01 -9.41 25.88
CA GLU A 708 -22.59 -8.51 26.88
C GLU A 708 -21.94 -7.12 26.95
N ILE A 709 -20.90 -6.84 26.14
CA ILE A 709 -20.13 -5.60 26.19
C ILE A 709 -20.65 -4.59 25.18
N LYS A 710 -21.20 -3.48 25.69
CA LYS A 710 -22.00 -2.54 24.92
C LYS A 710 -21.70 -1.09 25.22
N TYR A 711 -21.57 -0.27 24.18
CA TYR A 711 -21.28 1.15 24.28
C TYR A 711 -22.19 2.00 23.40
N PRO A 712 -22.41 3.29 23.75
CA PRO A 712 -23.13 4.21 22.88
C PRO A 712 -22.44 4.40 21.52
N ILE A 713 -23.24 4.75 20.52
CA ILE A 713 -22.73 5.08 19.19
C ILE A 713 -21.78 6.28 19.22
N VAL A 714 -20.70 6.19 18.45
CA VAL A 714 -19.73 7.27 18.32
C VAL A 714 -20.21 8.30 17.28
N THR A 715 -20.24 9.57 17.68
CA THR A 715 -20.76 10.68 16.88
C THR A 715 -19.81 11.88 16.87
N SER A 716 -20.02 12.84 15.96
CA SER A 716 -19.30 14.13 15.97
C SER A 716 -19.33 14.81 17.33
N ALA A 717 -20.44 14.71 18.06
CA ALA A 717 -20.59 15.35 19.36
C ALA A 717 -19.65 14.74 20.40
N LEU A 718 -19.48 13.41 20.39
CA LEU A 718 -18.53 12.70 21.25
C LEU A 718 -17.09 13.01 20.84
N LEU A 719 -16.79 12.95 19.54
CA LEU A 719 -15.43 13.17 19.02
C LEU A 719 -14.96 14.63 19.18
N GLY A 720 -15.87 15.60 19.25
CA GLY A 720 -15.52 17.00 19.42
C GLY A 720 -14.80 17.57 18.19
N ARG A 721 -13.65 18.23 18.40
CA ARG A 721 -12.91 18.94 17.35
C ARG A 721 -11.42 18.61 17.39
N ALA A 722 -10.79 18.48 16.23
CA ALA A 722 -9.34 18.45 16.12
C ALA A 722 -8.75 19.81 16.52
N ALA A 723 -7.72 19.81 17.36
CA ALA A 723 -7.26 20.98 18.11
C ALA A 723 -6.65 22.06 17.21
N ILE A 724 -5.86 21.66 16.21
CA ILE A 724 -5.14 22.58 15.31
C ILE A 724 -6.08 23.24 14.28
N PRO A 725 -6.83 22.48 13.45
CA PRO A 725 -7.74 23.10 12.47
C PRO A 725 -8.98 23.70 13.14
N GLY A 726 -9.32 23.30 14.37
CA GLY A 726 -10.52 23.72 15.08
C GLY A 726 -11.81 23.19 14.44
N LEU A 727 -11.72 22.11 13.66
CA LEU A 727 -12.83 21.55 12.89
C LEU A 727 -13.43 20.31 13.55
N PRO A 728 -14.76 20.11 13.42
CA PRO A 728 -15.43 18.90 13.90
C PRO A 728 -15.18 17.70 12.95
N PHE A 729 -15.39 16.49 13.46
CA PHE A 729 -15.41 15.27 12.65
C PHE A 729 -16.77 15.19 11.94
N GLU A 730 -16.80 15.37 10.63
CA GLU A 730 -18.02 15.46 9.81
C GLU A 730 -17.93 14.53 8.60
N ASN A 731 -19.08 14.19 8.03
CA ASN A 731 -19.14 13.60 6.70
C ASN A 731 -18.64 14.60 5.65
N ARG A 732 -18.26 14.11 4.48
CA ARG A 732 -17.75 14.92 3.37
C ARG A 732 -18.70 16.02 2.86
N ASP A 733 -19.99 15.90 3.14
CA ASP A 733 -21.01 16.90 2.82
C ASP A 733 -21.19 17.96 3.92
N GLY A 734 -20.44 17.86 5.03
CA GLY A 734 -20.50 18.74 6.19
C GLY A 734 -21.59 18.37 7.21
N THR A 735 -22.28 17.24 7.02
CA THR A 735 -23.22 16.74 8.04
C THR A 735 -22.47 16.10 9.21
N PRO A 736 -23.05 16.11 10.43
CA PRO A 736 -22.47 15.38 11.55
C PRO A 736 -22.28 13.89 11.23
N LEU A 737 -21.11 13.37 11.56
CA LEU A 737 -20.74 11.97 11.50
C LEU A 737 -21.41 11.17 12.63
N ALA A 738 -21.89 9.98 12.28
CA ALA A 738 -22.26 8.94 13.22
C ALA A 738 -21.83 7.58 12.65
N ILE A 739 -21.07 6.80 13.42
CA ILE A 739 -20.60 5.47 12.99
C ILE A 739 -21.74 4.47 13.22
N THR A 740 -22.72 4.48 12.32
CA THR A 740 -23.97 3.70 12.41
C THR A 740 -23.85 2.32 11.79
N ARG A 741 -22.74 2.01 11.14
CA ARG A 741 -22.51 0.77 10.41
C ARG A 741 -21.18 0.14 10.77
N ASP A 742 -21.11 -1.17 10.68
CA ASP A 742 -19.93 -1.99 10.95
C ASP A 742 -19.17 -2.35 9.65
N TYR A 743 -18.22 -3.28 9.74
CA TYR A 743 -17.42 -3.79 8.62
C TYR A 743 -18.27 -4.37 7.46
N PHE A 744 -19.37 -5.05 7.78
CA PHE A 744 -20.26 -5.70 6.81
C PHE A 744 -21.49 -4.83 6.46
N ASP A 745 -21.43 -3.53 6.72
CA ASP A 745 -22.54 -2.57 6.53
C ASP A 745 -23.76 -2.83 7.44
N ALA A 746 -23.64 -3.69 8.47
CA ALA A 746 -24.71 -3.99 9.42
C ALA A 746 -24.98 -2.80 10.35
N HIS A 747 -26.25 -2.57 10.68
CA HIS A 747 -26.67 -1.39 11.45
C HIS A 747 -26.41 -1.55 12.95
N ARG A 748 -25.74 -0.55 13.55
CA ARG A 748 -25.46 -0.46 14.99
C ARG A 748 -26.59 0.23 15.75
N GLN A 749 -26.98 -0.30 16.92
CA GLN A 749 -28.04 0.29 17.74
C GLN A 749 -27.53 1.51 18.53
N GLU A 750 -28.27 2.63 18.54
CA GLU A 750 -27.77 3.93 19.04
C GLU A 750 -27.14 3.90 20.45
N SER A 751 -27.68 3.10 21.37
CA SER A 751 -27.21 3.01 22.76
C SER A 751 -26.50 1.69 23.10
N ASP A 752 -26.34 0.78 22.13
CA ASP A 752 -26.05 -0.62 22.41
C ASP A 752 -25.17 -1.26 21.31
N THR A 753 -24.04 -0.61 21.01
CA THR A 753 -23.08 -1.04 19.96
C THR A 753 -22.00 -1.96 20.53
N PHE A 754 -21.56 -2.95 19.75
CA PHE A 754 -20.43 -3.79 20.13
C PHE A 754 -19.08 -3.11 19.84
N PRO A 755 -18.05 -3.28 20.70
CA PRO A 755 -16.71 -2.83 20.38
C PRO A 755 -16.15 -3.62 19.20
N GLY A 756 -15.19 -3.02 18.50
CA GLY A 756 -14.56 -3.60 17.33
C GLY A 756 -15.38 -3.49 16.05
N PRO A 757 -14.86 -4.07 14.96
CA PRO A 757 -15.28 -3.76 13.60
C PRO A 757 -16.60 -4.43 13.21
N ILE A 758 -17.07 -5.39 13.98
CA ILE A 758 -18.26 -6.20 13.69
C ILE A 758 -19.33 -5.92 14.74
N GLU A 759 -20.57 -5.70 14.28
CA GLU A 759 -21.77 -5.70 15.12
C GLU A 759 -22.33 -7.13 15.17
N MET A 760 -22.39 -7.74 16.35
CA MET A 760 -22.88 -9.10 16.49
C MET A 760 -24.40 -9.17 16.33
N ILE A 761 -24.84 -9.95 15.34
CA ILE A 761 -26.26 -10.17 15.04
C ILE A 761 -26.65 -11.61 15.35
N SER A 762 -27.93 -11.83 15.68
CA SER A 762 -28.45 -13.17 15.94
C SER A 762 -28.25 -14.09 14.73
N GLY A 763 -27.63 -15.25 14.94
CA GLY A 763 -27.35 -16.23 13.89
C GLY A 763 -26.08 -15.98 13.07
N MET A 764 -25.18 -15.09 13.52
CA MET A 764 -23.86 -14.92 12.93
C MET A 764 -23.06 -16.24 12.95
N PRO A 765 -22.38 -16.62 11.85
CA PRO A 765 -21.56 -17.82 11.83
C PRO A 765 -20.32 -17.68 12.72
N GLU A 766 -19.86 -18.81 13.26
CA GLU A 766 -18.62 -18.88 14.05
C GLU A 766 -17.39 -18.55 13.20
N THR A 767 -17.36 -19.02 11.96
CA THR A 767 -16.34 -18.65 10.97
C THR A 767 -16.90 -17.59 10.01
N ILE A 768 -16.22 -16.46 9.91
CA ILE A 768 -16.64 -15.29 9.14
C ILE A 768 -15.70 -15.11 7.95
N GLN A 769 -16.27 -14.93 6.75
CA GLN A 769 -15.51 -14.49 5.58
C GLN A 769 -15.31 -12.98 5.70
N LEU A 770 -14.06 -12.55 5.90
CA LEU A 770 -13.72 -11.13 5.92
C LEU A 770 -13.60 -10.56 4.51
N TRP A 771 -13.10 -11.36 3.57
CA TRP A 771 -12.95 -10.93 2.19
C TRP A 771 -13.21 -12.07 1.20
N PRO A 772 -14.00 -11.83 0.13
CA PRO A 772 -14.16 -12.80 -0.96
C PRO A 772 -13.03 -12.67 -1.99
N LEU A 773 -12.55 -13.80 -2.53
CA LEU A 773 -11.69 -13.81 -3.73
C LEU A 773 -12.55 -14.18 -4.95
N GLU A 774 -12.48 -13.37 -6.02
CA GLU A 774 -13.22 -13.57 -7.30
C GLU A 774 -12.38 -14.17 -8.44
#